data_AF-A0A356K4U3-F1
#
_entry.id   AF-A0A356K4U3-F1
#
_cell.length_a   1.000
_cell.length_b   1.000
_cell.length_c   1.000
_cell.angle_alpha   90.00
_cell.angle_beta   90.00
_cell.angle_gamma   90.00
#
_symmetry.space_group_name_H-M   'P 1'
#
loop_
_entity.id
_entity.type
_entity.pdbx_description
1 polymer ?
#
loop_
_entity_poly.entity_id
_entity_poly.type
_entity_poly.pdbx_seq_one_letter_code
_entity_poly.pdbx_strand_id
1 'polypeptide(L)'
;SIDIQEDGSNKSTINDTSVTVPASTKVYLNITLTSVNEIDSKYTLAYKTSTNAKVEYSDRTPWNTQGVIKGIDINTYSKKIRVVIDNTDVSTSSIVNFQVYGGYSFNSYANIELTDGYITVSGPYTEVTTNIGNRLVDIIESDTSCLTSNSNTCLYGGENIKNYVQYPENEDKTKNLWRIIGSYQIDDQTLPKLISQSTTSTSTSTLTTDLTSFYNTLEDKDVLVQQTNKFNCFTSTCAESTYSNIGLLTDYEYNQIGGVNSYLATTEKYYINSSSGIKEVTSSGITNPSNTSGLKPTIYLQTGVQVTGSGTASDPYIISPASDINLVAYTLNGEATNKTYAELLKTNVVKNVTCKNGTTATWDNTDFSIKLKNIHTPDYCTIDFGDGYSVSLTATNGTVSPSNITVGYNGTATFTVKPNSGYKLELETNNCGGTLSGNTYTISNITSAKSCSITFKKNISLLATLIQTNAVNENGYRYEGTDPNNYIQMEKIDGTTEMWRIIGLFPDGANGEDIIRVRKVGYEKAAYDSTNKTNHWPKTTLYTTLSSTYSLTNYKNTVNYKMYLGGASSVPGYTSQDLYDMERMLNSKGTAGKTSQDSYSSTTTFTGSVGLMYPSDYGYAVLASDCARNIQPYNYDRTSSCYINNWLFQGSSTWQWAISPNSFYANSAFHVLSSGLVFYNYGGGNFNHMISFSGSYSPVMALKSDVYVTGSGTQSDPYVMQ
;
A
#
# COMPACT_ATOMS: atom_id res chain seq x y z
N SER A 1 -29.91 11.62 -41.73
CA SER A 1 -29.22 10.36 -41.43
C SER A 1 -28.18 10.58 -40.35
N ILE A 2 -27.64 9.50 -39.77
CA ILE A 2 -26.57 9.53 -38.78
C ILE A 2 -25.41 8.70 -39.34
N ASP A 3 -24.19 9.20 -39.22
CA ASP A 3 -22.94 8.45 -39.40
C ASP A 3 -22.14 8.52 -38.08
N ILE A 4 -21.57 7.41 -37.64
CA ILE A 4 -20.86 7.31 -36.35
C ILE A 4 -19.44 6.82 -36.60
N GLN A 5 -18.46 7.57 -36.10
CA GLN A 5 -17.06 7.19 -36.15
C GLN A 5 -16.45 7.28 -34.75
N GLU A 6 -15.66 6.28 -34.37
CA GLU A 6 -14.91 6.32 -33.12
C GLU A 6 -13.67 7.19 -33.28
N ASP A 7 -13.38 8.02 -32.27
CA ASP A 7 -12.21 8.88 -32.25
C ASP A 7 -11.08 8.27 -31.40
N GLY A 8 -9.95 8.00 -32.04
CA GLY A 8 -8.67 7.70 -31.40
C GLY A 8 -8.52 6.33 -30.72
N SER A 9 -9.59 5.69 -30.25
CA SER A 9 -9.48 4.46 -29.44
C SER A 9 -9.66 3.13 -30.18
N ASN A 10 -10.47 3.06 -31.24
CA ASN A 10 -10.84 1.80 -31.93
C ASN A 10 -11.19 0.63 -30.99
N LYS A 11 -11.78 0.93 -29.81
CA LYS A 11 -12.15 -0.03 -28.76
C LYS A 11 -13.58 -0.54 -28.94
N SER A 12 -14.43 0.18 -29.66
CA SER A 12 -15.84 -0.16 -29.86
C SER A 12 -16.08 -0.89 -31.19
N THR A 13 -17.23 -1.56 -31.29
CA THR A 13 -17.74 -2.07 -32.56
C THR A 13 -18.97 -1.26 -32.96
N ILE A 14 -18.91 -0.60 -34.12
CA ILE A 14 -19.99 0.23 -34.67
C ILE A 14 -20.71 -0.56 -35.76
N ASN A 15 -22.04 -0.65 -35.66
CA ASN A 15 -22.91 -1.23 -36.68
C ASN A 15 -24.09 -0.27 -36.91
N ASP A 16 -24.04 0.47 -38.01
CA ASP A 16 -24.94 1.58 -38.33
C ASP A 16 -25.05 2.60 -37.17
N THR A 17 -26.20 2.64 -36.49
CA THR A 17 -26.46 3.56 -35.38
C THR A 17 -26.23 2.92 -34.00
N SER A 18 -25.79 1.67 -33.95
CA SER A 18 -25.54 0.91 -32.72
C SER A 18 -24.05 0.81 -32.44
N VAL A 19 -23.64 1.15 -31.21
CA VAL A 19 -22.25 1.09 -30.75
C VAL A 19 -22.13 0.12 -29.58
N THR A 20 -21.25 -0.87 -29.71
CA THR A 20 -20.93 -1.82 -28.64
C THR A 20 -19.62 -1.42 -27.97
N VAL A 21 -19.68 -1.08 -26.68
CA VAL A 21 -18.53 -0.63 -25.88
C VAL A 21 -18.11 -1.74 -24.90
N PRO A 22 -16.82 -2.15 -24.85
CA PRO A 22 -16.34 -3.16 -23.90
C PRO A 22 -16.50 -2.75 -22.43
N ALA A 23 -16.47 -3.73 -21.53
CA ALA A 23 -16.48 -3.51 -20.09
C ALA A 23 -15.32 -2.59 -19.65
N SER A 24 -15.55 -1.81 -18.59
CA SER A 24 -14.54 -0.96 -17.95
C SER A 24 -13.80 -0.02 -18.90
N THR A 25 -14.46 0.45 -19.95
CA THR A 25 -13.84 1.25 -21.03
C THR A 25 -14.59 2.57 -21.24
N LYS A 26 -13.88 3.60 -21.69
CA LYS A 26 -14.45 4.88 -22.16
C LYS A 26 -14.11 5.06 -23.63
N VAL A 27 -15.08 5.48 -24.43
CA VAL A 27 -14.90 5.75 -25.87
C VAL A 27 -15.46 7.11 -26.25
N TYR A 28 -14.85 7.75 -27.24
CA TYR A 28 -15.29 9.02 -27.81
C TYR A 28 -15.76 8.78 -29.25
N LEU A 29 -16.88 9.38 -29.61
CA LEU A 29 -17.54 9.22 -30.89
C LEU A 29 -17.74 10.58 -31.55
N ASN A 30 -17.54 10.64 -32.86
CA ASN A 30 -17.96 11.75 -33.69
C ASN A 30 -19.20 11.31 -34.46
N ILE A 31 -20.34 11.89 -34.09
CA ILE A 31 -21.64 11.59 -34.66
C ILE A 31 -22.00 12.69 -35.66
N THR A 32 -22.05 12.32 -36.93
CA THR A 32 -22.36 13.23 -38.03
C THR A 32 -23.85 13.15 -38.38
N LEU A 33 -24.55 14.27 -38.27
CA LEU A 33 -25.97 14.40 -38.61
C LEU A 33 -26.15 15.07 -39.96
N THR A 34 -26.78 14.38 -40.91
CA THR A 34 -27.02 14.92 -42.25
C THR A 34 -28.50 15.16 -42.51
N SER A 35 -28.83 16.39 -42.94
CA SER A 35 -30.17 16.71 -43.46
C SER A 35 -30.28 16.17 -44.89
N VAL A 36 -31.42 15.57 -45.20
CA VAL A 36 -31.74 15.09 -46.57
C VAL A 36 -32.64 16.06 -47.33
N ASN A 37 -33.02 17.18 -46.70
CA ASN A 37 -33.89 18.21 -47.27
C ASN A 37 -33.25 19.59 -47.20
N GLU A 38 -33.50 20.43 -48.20
CA GLU A 38 -33.03 21.83 -48.31
C GLU A 38 -33.79 22.79 -47.37
N ILE A 39 -34.57 22.29 -46.43
CA ILE A 39 -35.38 23.10 -45.53
C ILE A 39 -34.80 23.00 -44.12
N ASP A 40 -34.61 24.16 -43.48
CA ASP A 40 -34.25 24.27 -42.08
C ASP A 40 -35.11 23.30 -41.24
N SER A 41 -34.47 22.46 -40.46
CA SER A 41 -35.13 21.38 -39.71
C SER A 41 -34.63 21.32 -38.28
N LYS A 42 -35.55 21.29 -37.31
CA LYS A 42 -35.19 21.00 -35.92
C LYS A 42 -34.71 19.56 -35.79
N TYR A 43 -33.75 19.31 -34.90
CA TYR A 43 -33.26 17.99 -34.56
C TYR A 43 -33.00 17.84 -33.06
N THR A 44 -33.01 16.60 -32.59
CA THR A 44 -32.56 16.15 -31.27
C THR A 44 -31.85 14.80 -31.44
N LEU A 45 -30.59 14.75 -31.04
CA LEU A 45 -29.83 13.50 -30.92
C LEU A 45 -30.21 12.80 -29.62
N ALA A 46 -30.67 11.56 -29.74
CA ALA A 46 -31.11 10.73 -28.65
C ALA A 46 -30.39 9.39 -28.65
N TYR A 47 -30.37 8.73 -27.50
CA TYR A 47 -29.77 7.40 -27.35
C TYR A 47 -30.63 6.49 -26.48
N LYS A 48 -30.35 5.19 -26.58
CA LYS A 48 -30.87 4.13 -25.71
C LYS A 48 -29.76 3.12 -25.43
N THR A 49 -29.54 2.79 -24.16
CA THR A 49 -28.46 1.89 -23.73
C THR A 49 -29.00 0.60 -23.10
N SER A 50 -28.28 -0.51 -23.25
CA SER A 50 -28.61 -1.81 -22.63
C SER A 50 -28.21 -1.91 -21.15
N THR A 51 -27.43 -0.96 -20.64
CA THR A 51 -26.90 -0.92 -19.27
C THR A 51 -27.03 0.48 -18.66
N ASN A 52 -26.36 0.74 -17.54
CA ASN A 52 -26.23 2.06 -16.93
C ASN A 52 -25.02 2.87 -17.45
N ALA A 53 -24.45 2.52 -18.61
CA ALA A 53 -23.40 3.31 -19.24
C ALA A 53 -23.87 4.77 -19.44
N LYS A 54 -23.01 5.73 -19.09
CA LYS A 54 -23.32 7.16 -19.24
C LYS A 54 -22.99 7.59 -20.66
N VAL A 55 -23.93 8.30 -21.30
CA VAL A 55 -23.74 8.84 -22.66
C VAL A 55 -23.97 10.34 -22.60
N GLU A 56 -22.93 11.11 -22.89
CA GLU A 56 -22.94 12.56 -22.78
C GLU A 56 -22.30 13.21 -24.01
N TYR A 57 -22.70 14.42 -24.38
CA TYR A 57 -21.92 15.19 -25.36
C TYR A 57 -20.72 15.86 -24.68
N SER A 58 -19.65 16.05 -25.43
CA SER A 58 -18.42 16.68 -24.92
C SER A 58 -18.52 18.20 -24.89
N ASP A 59 -17.89 18.87 -23.91
CA ASP A 59 -17.71 20.33 -23.92
C ASP A 59 -16.83 20.86 -25.06
N ARG A 60 -16.20 19.96 -25.83
CA ARG A 60 -15.47 20.25 -27.07
C ARG A 60 -16.33 20.08 -28.32
N THR A 61 -17.58 19.65 -28.19
CA THR A 61 -18.47 19.47 -29.34
C THR A 61 -18.64 20.79 -30.10
N PRO A 62 -18.46 20.82 -31.44
CA PRO A 62 -18.80 22.00 -32.22
C PRO A 62 -20.31 22.27 -32.20
N TRP A 63 -21.12 21.21 -32.34
CA TRP A 63 -22.57 21.33 -32.43
C TRP A 63 -23.27 20.73 -31.21
N ASN A 64 -24.32 21.41 -30.74
CA ASN A 64 -25.19 20.91 -29.68
C ASN A 64 -26.04 19.73 -30.15
N THR A 65 -26.49 18.91 -29.19
CA THR A 65 -27.33 17.72 -29.43
C THR A 65 -28.74 18.06 -29.86
N GLN A 66 -29.16 19.32 -29.71
CA GLN A 66 -30.43 19.86 -30.18
C GLN A 66 -30.20 21.17 -30.92
N GLY A 67 -31.06 21.47 -31.89
CA GLY A 67 -31.00 22.74 -32.62
C GLY A 67 -31.66 22.67 -33.98
N VAL A 68 -31.27 23.57 -34.88
CA VAL A 68 -31.72 23.60 -36.28
C VAL A 68 -30.55 23.28 -37.22
N ILE A 69 -30.73 22.32 -38.13
CA ILE A 69 -29.83 22.10 -39.28
C ILE A 69 -30.39 22.88 -40.48
N LYS A 70 -29.57 23.76 -41.07
CA LYS A 70 -30.02 24.73 -42.08
C LYS A 70 -30.23 24.12 -43.47
N GLY A 71 -30.74 24.93 -44.39
CA GLY A 71 -31.28 24.66 -45.72
C GLY A 71 -30.51 25.18 -46.96
N ILE A 72 -29.16 25.19 -47.05
CA ILE A 72 -28.43 25.56 -48.28
C ILE A 72 -27.42 24.51 -48.77
N ASP A 73 -27.71 23.88 -49.93
CA ASP A 73 -26.90 23.03 -50.84
C ASP A 73 -26.25 21.70 -50.37
N ILE A 74 -26.15 20.75 -51.32
CA ILE A 74 -25.77 19.33 -51.16
C ILE A 74 -24.42 19.07 -50.47
N ASN A 75 -23.56 20.08 -50.32
CA ASN A 75 -22.24 19.93 -49.71
C ASN A 75 -22.16 20.45 -48.26
N THR A 76 -23.22 21.08 -47.74
CA THR A 76 -23.15 21.90 -46.51
C THR A 76 -23.86 21.27 -45.28
N TYR A 77 -24.38 20.03 -45.35
CA TYR A 77 -25.25 19.50 -44.28
C TYR A 77 -24.69 18.34 -43.52
N SER A 78 -23.71 18.63 -42.68
CA SER A 78 -23.31 17.69 -41.64
C SER A 78 -23.04 18.44 -40.35
N LYS A 79 -23.77 18.09 -39.28
CA LYS A 79 -23.45 18.56 -37.93
C LYS A 79 -22.69 17.46 -37.23
N LYS A 80 -21.46 17.75 -36.82
CA LYS A 80 -20.63 16.81 -36.06
C LYS A 80 -20.80 17.08 -34.57
N ILE A 81 -21.27 16.08 -33.86
CA ILE A 81 -21.49 16.11 -32.42
C ILE A 81 -20.51 15.12 -31.80
N ARG A 82 -19.70 15.61 -30.88
CA ARG A 82 -18.76 14.78 -30.13
C ARG A 82 -19.44 14.22 -28.90
N VAL A 83 -19.48 12.90 -28.77
CA VAL A 83 -20.17 12.16 -27.71
C VAL A 83 -19.19 11.23 -26.99
N VAL A 84 -19.28 11.17 -25.67
CA VAL A 84 -18.56 10.20 -24.84
C VAL A 84 -19.52 9.12 -24.38
N ILE A 85 -19.08 7.86 -24.44
CA ILE A 85 -19.73 6.75 -23.74
C ILE A 85 -18.79 6.30 -22.63
N ASP A 86 -19.19 6.52 -21.39
CA ASP A 86 -18.46 6.09 -20.20
C ASP A 86 -19.04 4.76 -19.68
N ASN A 87 -18.30 3.68 -19.97
CA ASN A 87 -18.60 2.33 -19.51
C ASN A 87 -17.60 1.86 -18.44
N THR A 88 -16.86 2.77 -17.80
CA THR A 88 -15.78 2.42 -16.87
C THR A 88 -16.26 1.73 -15.59
N ASP A 89 -17.42 2.15 -15.08
CA ASP A 89 -18.06 1.58 -13.89
C ASP A 89 -18.93 0.33 -14.20
N VAL A 90 -18.94 -0.14 -15.45
CA VAL A 90 -19.77 -1.27 -15.89
C VAL A 90 -18.89 -2.48 -16.18
N SER A 91 -19.18 -3.61 -15.53
CA SER A 91 -18.39 -4.85 -15.64
C SER A 91 -18.70 -5.70 -16.88
N THR A 92 -19.66 -5.28 -17.70
CA THR A 92 -20.07 -5.93 -18.96
C THR A 92 -20.01 -4.96 -20.12
N SER A 93 -20.01 -5.49 -21.35
CA SER A 93 -20.17 -4.66 -22.54
C SER A 93 -21.55 -3.99 -22.57
N SER A 94 -21.60 -2.78 -23.14
CA SER A 94 -22.81 -1.96 -23.26
C SER A 94 -23.13 -1.69 -24.72
N ILE A 95 -24.40 -1.83 -25.10
CA ILE A 95 -24.89 -1.51 -26.45
C ILE A 95 -25.65 -0.19 -26.37
N VAL A 96 -25.18 0.82 -27.11
CA VAL A 96 -25.79 2.14 -27.20
C VAL A 96 -26.32 2.36 -28.61
N ASN A 97 -27.63 2.52 -28.73
CA ASN A 97 -28.30 2.84 -30.00
C ASN A 97 -28.56 4.34 -30.08
N PHE A 98 -28.08 4.99 -31.13
CA PHE A 98 -28.35 6.40 -31.40
C PHE A 98 -29.51 6.57 -32.40
N GLN A 99 -30.26 7.64 -32.23
CA GLN A 99 -31.34 8.03 -33.13
C GLN A 99 -31.43 9.57 -33.17
N VAL A 100 -31.82 10.12 -34.32
CA VAL A 100 -32.13 11.54 -34.44
C VAL A 100 -33.62 11.68 -34.64
N TYR A 101 -34.24 12.49 -33.78
CA TYR A 101 -35.63 12.90 -33.89
C TYR A 101 -35.68 14.32 -34.44
N GLY A 102 -36.60 14.59 -35.37
CA GLY A 102 -36.74 15.92 -35.96
C GLY A 102 -37.18 15.93 -37.42
N GLY A 103 -36.99 17.07 -38.06
CA GLY A 103 -37.43 17.36 -39.42
C GLY A 103 -38.25 18.65 -39.50
N TYR A 104 -38.52 19.11 -40.72
CA TYR A 104 -39.26 20.36 -40.97
C TYR A 104 -40.62 20.42 -40.25
N SER A 105 -41.36 19.31 -40.24
CA SER A 105 -42.66 19.22 -39.54
C SER A 105 -42.55 19.52 -38.05
N PHE A 106 -41.38 19.34 -37.45
CA PHE A 106 -41.12 19.58 -36.03
C PHE A 106 -40.77 21.03 -35.71
N ASN A 107 -40.58 21.90 -36.71
CA ASN A 107 -40.15 23.29 -36.51
C ASN A 107 -41.13 24.12 -35.68
N SER A 108 -42.43 23.82 -35.80
CA SER A 108 -43.52 24.50 -35.09
C SER A 108 -43.67 24.07 -33.63
N TYR A 109 -43.05 22.97 -33.22
CA TYR A 109 -43.13 22.46 -31.86
C TYR A 109 -42.04 23.08 -30.98
N ALA A 110 -42.37 23.37 -29.72
CA ALA A 110 -41.40 23.87 -28.74
C ALA A 110 -40.31 22.83 -28.47
N ASN A 111 -40.70 21.57 -28.26
CA ASN A 111 -39.82 20.44 -28.00
C ASN A 111 -40.19 19.24 -28.89
N ILE A 112 -39.20 18.39 -29.18
CA ILE A 112 -39.41 17.13 -29.91
C ILE A 112 -39.59 16.01 -28.88
N GLU A 113 -40.77 15.36 -28.88
CA GLU A 113 -41.02 14.20 -28.01
C GLU A 113 -40.26 12.97 -28.52
N LEU A 114 -39.61 12.26 -27.60
CA LEU A 114 -38.87 11.03 -27.88
C LEU A 114 -39.75 9.81 -27.57
N THR A 115 -39.71 8.79 -28.43
CA THR A 115 -40.46 7.54 -28.26
C THR A 115 -39.55 6.35 -27.95
N ASP A 116 -40.14 5.18 -27.69
CA ASP A 116 -39.43 3.89 -27.66
C ASP A 116 -38.30 3.75 -26.61
N GLY A 117 -38.36 4.56 -25.56
CA GLY A 117 -37.39 4.56 -24.46
C GLY A 117 -36.07 5.25 -24.80
N TYR A 118 -36.03 6.06 -25.85
CA TYR A 118 -34.91 6.95 -26.13
C TYR A 118 -34.94 8.17 -25.21
N ILE A 119 -33.74 8.63 -24.82
CA ILE A 119 -33.55 9.86 -24.06
C ILE A 119 -32.56 10.77 -24.79
N THR A 120 -32.65 12.08 -24.58
CA THR A 120 -31.75 13.07 -25.19
C THR A 120 -30.32 12.83 -24.72
N VAL A 121 -29.35 12.97 -25.63
CA VAL A 121 -27.93 13.04 -25.23
C VAL A 121 -27.71 14.38 -24.51
N SER A 122 -27.55 14.32 -23.19
CA SER A 122 -27.30 15.47 -22.32
C SER A 122 -25.80 15.67 -22.04
N GLY A 123 -25.42 16.73 -21.34
CA GLY A 123 -24.02 17.07 -21.09
C GLY A 123 -23.88 18.54 -20.64
N PRO A 124 -22.68 19.14 -20.76
CA PRO A 124 -21.48 18.54 -21.34
C PRO A 124 -20.65 17.72 -20.34
N TYR A 125 -20.04 16.64 -20.82
CA TYR A 125 -18.89 16.00 -20.18
C TYR A 125 -17.65 16.85 -20.43
N THR A 126 -16.89 17.16 -19.38
CA THR A 126 -15.63 17.90 -19.50
C THR A 126 -14.50 16.99 -19.91
N GLU A 127 -14.03 17.13 -21.15
CA GLU A 127 -12.85 16.41 -21.62
C GLU A 127 -11.59 16.96 -20.94
N VAL A 128 -10.90 16.08 -20.22
CA VAL A 128 -9.57 16.36 -19.66
C VAL A 128 -8.59 16.39 -20.84
N THR A 129 -8.15 17.59 -21.21
CA THR A 129 -7.21 17.87 -22.30
C THR A 129 -5.95 17.02 -22.17
N THR A 130 -5.87 15.87 -22.84
CA THR A 130 -4.74 14.95 -22.59
C THR A 130 -4.01 14.44 -23.82
N ASN A 131 -4.45 14.69 -25.06
CA ASN A 131 -3.76 14.10 -26.23
C ASN A 131 -3.65 14.95 -27.48
N ILE A 132 -4.07 16.21 -27.42
CA ILE A 132 -3.82 17.12 -28.52
C ILE A 132 -2.59 17.91 -28.14
N GLY A 133 -1.54 17.85 -28.94
CA GLY A 133 -0.41 18.77 -28.75
C GLY A 133 -0.93 20.19 -28.57
N ASN A 134 -0.22 21.02 -27.82
CA ASN A 134 -0.68 22.39 -27.53
C ASN A 134 -0.82 23.25 -28.79
N ARG A 135 -0.44 22.76 -29.98
CA ARG A 135 -0.60 23.44 -31.25
C ARG A 135 -2.08 23.63 -31.56
N LEU A 136 -2.47 24.89 -31.80
CA LEU A 136 -3.88 25.25 -31.98
C LEU A 136 -4.54 24.48 -33.12
N VAL A 137 -3.86 24.32 -34.26
CA VAL A 137 -4.38 23.55 -35.42
C VAL A 137 -4.79 22.13 -35.05
N ASP A 138 -3.98 21.43 -34.25
CA ASP A 138 -4.28 20.05 -33.87
C ASP A 138 -5.56 20.00 -33.02
N ILE A 139 -5.81 21.04 -32.21
CA ILE A 139 -7.02 21.20 -31.40
C ILE A 139 -8.23 21.38 -32.31
N ILE A 140 -8.14 22.27 -33.29
CA ILE A 140 -9.21 22.51 -34.26
C ILE A 140 -9.56 21.22 -35.01
N GLU A 141 -8.56 20.56 -35.58
CA GLU A 141 -8.76 19.36 -36.43
C GLU A 141 -9.35 18.19 -35.64
N SER A 142 -8.94 18.03 -34.38
CA SER A 142 -9.49 17.01 -33.48
C SER A 142 -10.95 17.33 -33.09
N ASP A 143 -11.22 18.55 -32.60
CA ASP A 143 -12.55 18.95 -32.14
C ASP A 143 -13.57 18.94 -33.29
N THR A 144 -13.14 19.27 -34.51
CA THR A 144 -13.98 19.25 -35.72
C THR A 144 -13.96 17.91 -36.45
N SER A 145 -13.08 16.99 -36.04
CA SER A 145 -12.89 15.66 -36.62
C SER A 145 -12.71 15.74 -38.14
N CYS A 146 -11.78 16.59 -38.52
CA CYS A 146 -11.56 17.04 -39.88
C CYS A 146 -10.08 17.30 -40.08
N LEU A 147 -9.53 16.85 -41.20
CA LEU A 147 -8.16 17.16 -41.60
C LEU A 147 -8.19 18.25 -42.66
N THR A 148 -7.55 19.38 -42.38
CA THR A 148 -7.55 20.56 -43.25
C THR A 148 -6.84 20.26 -44.55
N SER A 149 -5.80 19.43 -44.51
CA SER A 149 -5.08 18.96 -45.69
C SER A 149 -5.96 18.22 -46.72
N ASN A 150 -7.05 17.58 -46.26
CA ASN A 150 -7.97 16.84 -47.13
C ASN A 150 -9.18 17.69 -47.56
N SER A 151 -9.63 18.59 -46.70
CA SER A 151 -10.89 19.33 -46.85
C SER A 151 -10.70 20.79 -47.27
N ASN A 152 -9.46 21.29 -47.28
CA ASN A 152 -9.04 22.69 -47.37
C ASN A 152 -9.45 23.56 -46.16
N THR A 153 -10.58 23.27 -45.51
CA THR A 153 -11.03 23.99 -44.31
C THR A 153 -11.73 23.07 -43.31
N CYS A 154 -11.41 23.22 -42.03
CA CYS A 154 -12.12 22.60 -40.92
C CYS A 154 -12.66 23.68 -39.99
N LEU A 155 -13.99 23.79 -39.89
CA LEU A 155 -14.65 24.92 -39.24
C LEU A 155 -15.30 24.53 -37.91
N TYR A 156 -15.14 25.37 -36.90
CA TYR A 156 -15.96 25.31 -35.69
C TYR A 156 -17.35 25.85 -36.03
N GLY A 157 -18.33 24.95 -36.06
CA GLY A 157 -19.73 25.33 -36.19
C GLY A 157 -20.43 25.47 -34.85
N GLY A 158 -21.71 25.83 -34.90
CA GLY A 158 -22.63 25.74 -33.77
C GLY A 158 -22.32 26.70 -32.62
N GLU A 159 -22.68 26.31 -31.41
CA GLU A 159 -22.55 27.11 -30.19
C GLU A 159 -21.34 26.66 -29.35
N ASN A 160 -20.23 26.31 -30.01
CA ASN A 160 -19.03 25.82 -29.35
C ASN A 160 -18.57 26.77 -28.23
N ILE A 161 -18.35 26.23 -27.04
CA ILE A 161 -17.99 27.01 -25.84
C ILE A 161 -16.48 27.02 -25.55
N LYS A 162 -15.68 26.23 -26.27
CA LYS A 162 -14.24 26.04 -26.10
C LYS A 162 -13.40 26.58 -27.26
N ASN A 163 -13.86 27.65 -27.91
CA ASN A 163 -13.16 28.30 -29.02
C ASN A 163 -12.76 29.75 -28.73
N TYR A 164 -12.58 30.12 -27.46
CA TYR A 164 -12.09 31.44 -27.05
C TYR A 164 -10.57 31.47 -27.03
N VAL A 165 -10.01 32.54 -27.58
CA VAL A 165 -8.58 32.84 -27.57
C VAL A 165 -8.41 34.27 -27.05
N GLN A 166 -7.42 34.52 -26.20
CA GLN A 166 -7.07 35.88 -25.77
C GLN A 166 -5.85 36.37 -26.54
N TYR A 167 -6.00 37.47 -27.27
CA TYR A 167 -4.91 38.06 -28.04
C TYR A 167 -5.11 39.56 -28.32
N PRO A 168 -4.17 40.45 -27.94
CA PRO A 168 -3.01 40.21 -27.07
C PRO A 168 -3.39 39.72 -25.68
N GLU A 169 -2.46 39.07 -24.99
CA GLU A 169 -2.65 38.58 -23.62
C GLU A 169 -3.02 39.74 -22.67
N ASN A 170 -3.90 39.48 -21.71
CA ASN A 170 -4.27 40.46 -20.70
C ASN A 170 -4.58 39.76 -19.37
N GLU A 171 -4.18 40.37 -18.25
CA GLU A 171 -4.48 39.86 -16.92
C GLU A 171 -5.99 39.62 -16.71
N ASP A 172 -6.83 40.48 -17.30
CA ASP A 172 -8.28 40.30 -17.33
C ASP A 172 -8.68 39.39 -18.50
N LYS A 173 -8.95 38.11 -18.18
CA LYS A 173 -9.37 37.07 -19.13
C LYS A 173 -10.62 37.40 -19.94
N THR A 174 -11.39 38.44 -19.58
CA THR A 174 -12.58 38.86 -20.33
C THR A 174 -12.27 39.85 -21.46
N LYS A 175 -11.05 40.38 -21.52
CA LYS A 175 -10.61 41.35 -22.53
C LYS A 175 -9.85 40.66 -23.67
N ASN A 176 -9.75 41.37 -24.80
CA ASN A 176 -9.01 40.94 -26.00
C ASN A 176 -9.43 39.55 -26.51
N LEU A 177 -10.72 39.23 -26.40
CA LEU A 177 -11.24 37.94 -26.78
C LEU A 177 -11.43 37.81 -28.30
N TRP A 178 -11.05 36.66 -28.81
CA TRP A 178 -11.27 36.19 -30.16
C TRP A 178 -12.01 34.86 -30.13
N ARG A 179 -12.68 34.55 -31.23
CA ARG A 179 -13.24 33.22 -31.47
C ARG A 179 -12.48 32.55 -32.60
N ILE A 180 -12.19 31.27 -32.43
CA ILE A 180 -11.64 30.45 -33.51
C ILE A 180 -12.75 30.20 -34.52
N ILE A 181 -12.48 30.49 -35.80
CA ILE A 181 -13.37 30.14 -36.92
C ILE A 181 -13.09 28.70 -37.35
N GLY A 182 -11.81 28.35 -37.51
CA GLY A 182 -11.39 27.05 -38.00
C GLY A 182 -9.94 27.03 -38.44
N SER A 183 -9.53 25.96 -39.11
CA SER A 183 -8.23 25.81 -39.76
C SER A 183 -8.38 25.80 -41.28
N TYR A 184 -7.40 26.37 -41.97
CA TYR A 184 -7.45 26.69 -43.40
C TYR A 184 -6.15 26.30 -44.08
N GLN A 185 -6.25 25.78 -45.30
CA GLN A 185 -5.13 25.55 -46.18
C GLN A 185 -4.81 26.84 -46.96
N ILE A 186 -3.67 27.45 -46.67
CA ILE A 186 -3.19 28.71 -47.27
C ILE A 186 -1.71 28.51 -47.66
N ASP A 187 -1.39 28.60 -48.96
CA ASP A 187 -0.01 28.52 -49.46
C ASP A 187 0.78 27.33 -48.90
N ASP A 188 0.18 26.14 -49.00
CA ASP A 188 0.70 24.85 -48.51
C ASP A 188 0.82 24.72 -46.98
N GLN A 189 0.36 25.71 -46.22
CA GLN A 189 0.32 25.69 -44.77
C GLN A 189 -1.10 25.50 -44.24
N THR A 190 -1.21 24.82 -43.10
CA THR A 190 -2.46 24.73 -42.33
C THR A 190 -2.44 25.77 -41.21
N LEU A 191 -3.34 26.75 -41.29
CA LEU A 191 -3.35 27.92 -40.41
C LEU A 191 -4.69 28.06 -39.68
N PRO A 192 -4.69 28.34 -38.37
CA PRO A 192 -5.91 28.65 -37.64
C PRO A 192 -6.35 30.10 -37.94
N LYS A 193 -7.64 30.31 -38.16
CA LYS A 193 -8.24 31.63 -38.40
C LYS A 193 -9.08 32.05 -37.20
N LEU A 194 -8.91 33.28 -36.76
CA LEU A 194 -9.63 33.88 -35.63
C LEU A 194 -10.50 35.06 -36.09
N ILE A 195 -11.56 35.35 -35.35
CA ILE A 195 -12.37 36.58 -35.46
C ILE A 195 -12.44 37.30 -34.10
N SER A 196 -12.26 38.61 -34.09
CA SER A 196 -12.31 39.39 -32.85
C SER A 196 -13.74 39.48 -32.32
N GLN A 197 -13.88 39.44 -30.99
CA GLN A 197 -15.16 39.73 -30.33
C GLN A 197 -15.38 41.22 -30.10
N SER A 198 -14.33 42.02 -30.10
CA SER A 198 -14.42 43.47 -29.98
C SER A 198 -15.07 44.07 -31.22
N THR A 199 -16.09 44.90 -31.02
CA THR A 199 -16.76 45.65 -32.08
C THR A 199 -16.40 47.13 -31.97
N THR A 200 -15.71 47.67 -32.98
CA THR A 200 -15.56 49.12 -33.16
C THR A 200 -16.43 49.57 -34.33
N SER A 201 -16.95 50.79 -34.32
CA SER A 201 -17.76 51.30 -35.44
C SER A 201 -16.86 51.62 -36.64
N THR A 202 -17.29 51.22 -37.84
CA THR A 202 -16.62 51.52 -39.11
C THR A 202 -17.64 51.85 -40.20
N SER A 203 -17.17 52.30 -41.37
CA SER A 203 -17.96 52.55 -42.59
C SER A 203 -17.31 51.84 -43.78
N THR A 204 -18.05 51.62 -44.86
CA THR A 204 -17.49 50.96 -46.05
C THR A 204 -16.32 51.72 -46.68
N SER A 205 -16.23 53.05 -46.49
CA SER A 205 -15.12 53.88 -47.01
C SER A 205 -13.89 53.92 -46.09
N THR A 206 -14.03 53.67 -44.78
CA THR A 206 -12.93 53.69 -43.81
C THR A 206 -12.43 52.29 -43.43
N LEU A 207 -13.17 51.25 -43.81
CA LEU A 207 -12.97 49.85 -43.44
C LEU A 207 -11.52 49.37 -43.52
N THR A 208 -10.84 49.61 -44.64
CA THR A 208 -9.44 49.18 -44.83
C THR A 208 -8.48 49.90 -43.88
N THR A 209 -8.69 51.20 -43.65
CA THR A 209 -7.88 51.98 -42.71
C THR A 209 -8.13 51.50 -41.28
N ASP A 210 -9.39 51.29 -40.91
CA ASP A 210 -9.78 50.85 -39.56
C ASP A 210 -9.24 49.44 -39.25
N LEU A 211 -9.27 48.52 -40.23
CA LEU A 211 -8.62 47.21 -40.15
C LEU A 211 -7.11 47.33 -39.94
N THR A 212 -6.45 48.19 -40.72
CA THR A 212 -5.00 48.41 -40.60
C THR A 212 -4.63 48.99 -39.24
N SER A 213 -5.41 49.95 -38.75
CA SER A 213 -5.25 50.52 -37.41
C SER A 213 -5.41 49.47 -36.32
N PHE A 214 -6.41 48.59 -36.44
CA PHE A 214 -6.61 47.48 -35.50
C PHE A 214 -5.45 46.47 -35.55
N TYR A 215 -4.97 46.10 -36.74
CA TYR A 215 -3.81 45.21 -36.88
C TYR A 215 -2.57 45.78 -36.17
N ASN A 216 -2.36 47.09 -36.28
CA ASN A 216 -1.22 47.74 -35.65
C ASN A 216 -1.27 47.71 -34.12
N THR A 217 -2.43 47.56 -33.49
CA THR A 217 -2.55 47.41 -32.03
C THR A 217 -2.20 46.01 -31.52
N LEU A 218 -1.99 45.03 -32.39
CA LEU A 218 -1.63 43.67 -32.00
C LEU A 218 -0.15 43.58 -31.60
N GLU A 219 0.11 42.93 -30.47
CA GLU A 219 1.43 42.61 -29.94
C GLU A 219 2.00 41.35 -30.60
N ASP A 220 3.32 41.29 -30.78
CA ASP A 220 4.04 40.16 -31.40
C ASP A 220 3.47 39.65 -32.74
N LYS A 221 2.77 40.53 -33.46
CA LYS A 221 2.07 40.21 -34.72
C LYS A 221 3.00 39.63 -35.80
N ASP A 222 4.27 40.01 -35.82
CA ASP A 222 5.24 39.49 -36.79
C ASP A 222 5.65 38.03 -36.52
N VAL A 223 5.42 37.54 -35.29
CA VAL A 223 5.72 36.17 -34.86
C VAL A 223 4.46 35.32 -34.79
N LEU A 224 3.33 35.91 -34.43
CA LEU A 224 2.09 35.17 -34.17
C LEU A 224 1.12 35.17 -35.36
N VAL A 225 1.06 36.26 -36.13
CA VAL A 225 0.12 36.40 -37.25
C VAL A 225 0.80 35.99 -38.55
N GLN A 226 0.08 35.22 -39.38
CA GLN A 226 0.54 34.88 -40.71
C GLN A 226 0.48 36.11 -41.62
N GLN A 227 1.58 36.37 -42.33
CA GLN A 227 1.58 37.34 -43.41
C GLN A 227 0.89 36.75 -44.65
N THR A 228 -0.29 37.28 -44.99
CA THR A 228 -1.10 36.85 -46.15
C THR A 228 -2.19 37.88 -46.47
N ASN A 229 -2.65 37.91 -47.72
CA ASN A 229 -3.81 38.69 -48.16
C ASN A 229 -5.03 37.80 -48.52
N LYS A 230 -4.97 36.48 -48.24
CA LYS A 230 -5.98 35.50 -48.68
C LYS A 230 -7.20 35.40 -47.77
N PHE A 231 -8.03 36.44 -47.76
CA PHE A 231 -9.25 36.51 -46.94
C PHE A 231 -10.55 36.29 -47.73
N ASN A 232 -10.51 36.18 -49.07
CA ASN A 232 -11.70 35.92 -49.89
C ASN A 232 -12.06 34.43 -49.91
N CYS A 233 -12.60 33.94 -48.80
CA CYS A 233 -13.04 32.55 -48.61
C CYS A 233 -14.52 32.37 -48.99
N PHE A 234 -14.87 32.50 -50.27
CA PHE A 234 -16.27 32.31 -50.73
C PHE A 234 -16.63 30.84 -51.02
N THR A 235 -15.66 29.95 -50.85
CA THR A 235 -15.78 28.49 -50.94
C THR A 235 -14.90 27.87 -49.85
N SER A 236 -14.73 26.55 -49.84
CA SER A 236 -13.73 25.87 -48.99
C SER A 236 -12.27 26.26 -49.30
N THR A 237 -12.02 27.11 -50.30
CA THR A 237 -10.69 27.67 -50.60
C THR A 237 -10.75 29.20 -50.53
N CYS A 238 -9.62 29.79 -50.14
CA CYS A 238 -9.49 31.24 -49.97
C CYS A 238 -8.61 31.84 -51.06
N ALA A 239 -9.09 32.93 -51.67
CA ALA A 239 -8.37 33.71 -52.68
C ALA A 239 -7.84 35.03 -52.10
N GLU A 240 -6.95 35.68 -52.86
CA GLU A 240 -6.43 37.00 -52.53
C GLU A 240 -7.54 38.04 -52.39
N SER A 241 -7.37 38.95 -51.43
CA SER A 241 -8.24 40.07 -51.16
C SER A 241 -7.45 41.38 -51.20
N THR A 242 -8.15 42.51 -51.12
CA THR A 242 -7.52 43.83 -50.97
C THR A 242 -7.00 44.10 -49.56
N TYR A 243 -7.20 43.17 -48.62
CA TYR A 243 -6.75 43.29 -47.24
C TYR A 243 -5.41 42.58 -47.03
N SER A 244 -4.57 43.09 -46.13
CA SER A 244 -3.24 42.54 -45.85
C SER A 244 -3.11 42.20 -44.37
N ASN A 245 -2.77 40.94 -44.05
CA ASN A 245 -2.56 40.34 -42.72
C ASN A 245 -3.78 40.30 -41.78
N ILE A 246 -4.79 41.13 -42.05
CA ILE A 246 -6.06 41.21 -41.35
C ILE A 246 -7.17 41.35 -42.38
N GLY A 247 -8.35 40.82 -42.11
CA GLY A 247 -9.46 40.85 -43.06
C GLY A 247 -10.82 40.77 -42.38
N LEU A 248 -11.82 40.28 -43.13
CA LEU A 248 -13.18 40.06 -42.66
C LEU A 248 -13.59 38.60 -42.86
N LEU A 249 -14.53 38.16 -42.04
CA LEU A 249 -15.27 36.92 -42.26
C LEU A 249 -16.08 37.04 -43.56
N THR A 250 -16.20 35.96 -44.33
CA THR A 250 -17.08 35.93 -45.49
C THR A 250 -18.50 35.45 -45.15
N ASP A 251 -19.46 35.73 -46.03
CA ASP A 251 -20.81 35.19 -45.97
C ASP A 251 -20.83 33.65 -46.07
N TYR A 252 -19.98 33.07 -46.91
CA TYR A 252 -19.78 31.62 -46.96
C TYR A 252 -19.36 31.07 -45.59
N GLU A 253 -18.29 31.60 -45.00
CA GLU A 253 -17.79 31.14 -43.70
C GLU A 253 -18.85 31.28 -42.61
N TYR A 254 -19.51 32.44 -42.54
CA TYR A 254 -20.59 32.69 -41.58
C TYR A 254 -21.71 31.66 -41.69
N ASN A 255 -22.12 31.32 -42.91
CA ASN A 255 -23.17 30.31 -43.12
C ASN A 255 -22.70 28.90 -42.76
N GLN A 256 -21.46 28.52 -43.10
CA GLN A 256 -20.91 27.20 -42.81
C GLN A 256 -20.82 26.93 -41.30
N ILE A 257 -20.49 27.93 -40.48
CA ILE A 257 -20.44 27.76 -39.02
C ILE A 257 -21.83 27.78 -38.36
N GLY A 258 -22.92 28.02 -39.13
CA GLY A 258 -24.30 27.98 -38.65
C GLY A 258 -25.05 29.32 -38.66
N GLY A 259 -24.39 30.40 -39.10
CA GLY A 259 -24.97 31.73 -39.21
C GLY A 259 -25.55 32.24 -37.89
N VAL A 260 -26.83 32.61 -37.90
CA VAL A 260 -27.56 33.10 -36.71
C VAL A 260 -27.67 32.09 -35.56
N ASN A 261 -27.39 30.80 -35.82
CA ASN A 261 -27.40 29.73 -34.82
C ASN A 261 -25.98 29.31 -34.40
N SER A 262 -24.98 30.15 -34.71
CA SER A 262 -23.59 29.92 -34.33
C SER A 262 -23.21 30.77 -33.12
N TYR A 263 -22.01 30.54 -32.59
CA TYR A 263 -21.41 31.40 -31.57
C TYR A 263 -21.12 32.84 -32.03
N LEU A 264 -21.35 33.17 -33.30
CA LEU A 264 -21.33 34.54 -33.83
C LEU A 264 -22.74 35.17 -33.88
N ALA A 265 -23.77 34.52 -33.33
CA ALA A 265 -25.07 35.14 -33.08
C ALA A 265 -24.88 36.44 -32.30
N THR A 266 -25.56 37.50 -32.75
CA THR A 266 -25.30 38.86 -32.26
C THR A 266 -26.57 39.70 -32.29
N THR A 267 -26.69 40.61 -31.33
CA THR A 267 -27.66 41.72 -31.36
C THR A 267 -27.07 42.96 -32.02
N GLU A 268 -25.75 43.04 -32.14
CA GLU A 268 -25.02 44.10 -32.82
C GLU A 268 -24.74 43.73 -34.28
N LYS A 269 -24.81 44.72 -35.17
CA LYS A 269 -24.50 44.54 -36.59
C LYS A 269 -22.99 44.67 -36.85
N TYR A 270 -22.45 43.87 -37.76
CA TYR A 270 -21.05 43.99 -38.19
C TYR A 270 -20.86 43.63 -39.67
N TYR A 271 -19.83 44.20 -40.29
CA TYR A 271 -19.52 43.94 -41.69
C TYR A 271 -18.83 42.59 -41.91
N ILE A 272 -19.25 41.94 -43.00
CA ILE A 272 -18.63 40.74 -43.56
C ILE A 272 -18.41 40.96 -45.06
N ASN A 273 -17.55 40.14 -45.65
CA ASN A 273 -17.31 40.20 -47.09
C ASN A 273 -18.18 39.20 -47.87
N SER A 274 -18.57 39.52 -49.09
CA SER A 274 -19.25 38.59 -50.02
C SER A 274 -18.68 38.73 -51.42
N SER A 275 -18.96 37.76 -52.28
CA SER A 275 -18.61 37.85 -53.71
C SER A 275 -19.26 39.05 -54.43
N SER A 276 -20.30 39.62 -53.84
CA SER A 276 -21.02 40.81 -54.31
C SER A 276 -20.62 42.12 -53.62
N GLY A 277 -19.59 42.10 -52.78
CA GLY A 277 -19.13 43.24 -51.97
C GLY A 277 -19.49 43.12 -50.48
N ILE A 278 -19.34 44.21 -49.73
CA ILE A 278 -19.57 44.21 -48.27
C ILE A 278 -21.05 43.95 -47.95
N LYS A 279 -21.29 43.09 -46.97
CA LYS A 279 -22.60 42.77 -46.39
C LYS A 279 -22.58 42.98 -44.88
N GLU A 280 -23.75 42.89 -44.26
CA GLU A 280 -23.91 43.15 -42.83
C GLU A 280 -24.63 41.99 -42.14
N VAL A 281 -24.01 41.44 -41.09
CA VAL A 281 -24.65 40.45 -40.21
C VAL A 281 -25.54 41.18 -39.22
N THR A 282 -26.75 40.65 -39.02
CA THR A 282 -27.73 41.12 -38.03
C THR A 282 -28.26 39.92 -37.22
N SER A 283 -29.07 40.18 -36.20
CA SER A 283 -29.79 39.13 -35.45
C SER A 283 -30.70 38.26 -36.32
N SER A 284 -31.08 38.74 -37.52
CA SER A 284 -31.91 38.02 -38.49
C SER A 284 -31.13 37.39 -39.65
N GLY A 285 -29.80 37.52 -39.67
CA GLY A 285 -28.93 37.00 -40.72
C GLY A 285 -28.27 38.09 -41.55
N ILE A 286 -27.86 37.74 -42.77
CA ILE A 286 -27.09 38.62 -43.67
C ILE A 286 -28.03 39.57 -44.42
N THR A 287 -27.70 40.86 -44.40
CA THR A 287 -28.43 41.94 -45.07
C THR A 287 -27.48 42.82 -45.88
N ASN A 288 -28.04 43.78 -46.62
CA ASN A 288 -27.23 44.82 -47.29
C ASN A 288 -26.62 45.76 -46.25
N PRO A 289 -25.41 46.30 -46.51
CA PRO A 289 -24.71 47.12 -45.54
C PRO A 289 -25.45 48.42 -45.26
N SER A 290 -25.46 48.82 -43.99
CA SER A 290 -25.88 50.16 -43.57
C SER A 290 -24.75 51.18 -43.75
N ASN A 291 -24.95 52.45 -43.39
CA ASN A 291 -23.89 53.47 -43.51
C ASN A 291 -22.70 53.21 -42.55
N THR A 292 -23.00 52.71 -41.36
CA THR A 292 -22.02 52.38 -40.32
C THR A 292 -22.41 51.07 -39.64
N SER A 293 -21.40 50.24 -39.37
CA SER A 293 -21.57 48.93 -38.73
C SER A 293 -20.38 48.60 -37.85
N GLY A 294 -20.48 47.53 -37.07
CA GLY A 294 -19.36 47.00 -36.30
C GLY A 294 -18.26 46.43 -37.21
N LEU A 295 -17.02 46.55 -36.75
CA LEU A 295 -15.86 45.91 -37.32
C LEU A 295 -15.47 44.73 -36.43
N LYS A 296 -15.49 43.52 -37.00
CA LYS A 296 -14.94 42.30 -36.38
C LYS A 296 -13.81 41.77 -37.26
N PRO A 297 -12.57 42.17 -37.01
CA PRO A 297 -11.44 41.74 -37.83
C PRO A 297 -11.18 40.24 -37.74
N THR A 298 -10.66 39.66 -38.81
CA THR A 298 -10.16 38.28 -38.83
C THR A 298 -8.67 38.24 -39.11
N ILE A 299 -7.96 37.28 -38.50
CA ILE A 299 -6.52 37.04 -38.73
C ILE A 299 -6.27 35.54 -38.90
N TYR A 300 -5.18 35.19 -39.57
CA TYR A 300 -4.61 33.84 -39.51
C TYR A 300 -3.43 33.85 -38.55
N LEU A 301 -3.33 32.88 -37.65
CA LEU A 301 -2.10 32.70 -36.88
C LEU A 301 -1.13 31.80 -37.65
N GLN A 302 0.15 31.85 -37.29
CA GLN A 302 1.15 30.93 -37.84
C GLN A 302 0.85 29.47 -37.43
N THR A 303 1.21 28.51 -38.28
CA THR A 303 0.90 27.08 -38.09
C THR A 303 1.44 26.49 -36.77
N GLY A 304 2.55 27.03 -36.27
CA GLY A 304 3.23 26.53 -35.06
C GLY A 304 2.69 27.08 -33.74
N VAL A 305 1.69 27.96 -33.76
CA VAL A 305 1.17 28.58 -32.54
C VAL A 305 0.64 27.53 -31.57
N GLN A 306 1.13 27.61 -30.34
CA GLN A 306 0.68 26.80 -29.22
C GLN A 306 -0.25 27.59 -28.31
N VAL A 307 -1.07 26.88 -27.55
CA VAL A 307 -1.99 27.46 -26.59
C VAL A 307 -1.94 26.74 -25.26
N THR A 308 -2.20 27.49 -24.20
CA THR A 308 -2.52 26.97 -22.87
C THR A 308 -3.92 27.44 -22.45
N GLY A 309 -4.53 26.82 -21.45
CA GLY A 309 -5.92 27.10 -21.04
C GLY A 309 -6.92 26.12 -21.65
N SER A 310 -8.20 26.27 -21.28
CA SER A 310 -9.28 25.37 -21.68
C SER A 310 -10.06 25.83 -22.92
N GLY A 311 -9.84 27.06 -23.38
CA GLY A 311 -10.55 27.66 -24.51
C GLY A 311 -11.94 28.20 -24.18
N THR A 312 -12.33 28.23 -22.90
CA THR A 312 -13.64 28.75 -22.47
C THR A 312 -13.61 30.27 -22.29
N ALA A 313 -14.77 30.93 -22.23
CA ALA A 313 -14.82 32.37 -22.00
C ALA A 313 -14.15 32.81 -20.68
N SER A 314 -14.23 31.98 -19.63
CA SER A 314 -13.60 32.23 -18.33
C SER A 314 -12.12 31.83 -18.28
N ASP A 315 -11.68 31.00 -19.22
CA ASP A 315 -10.32 30.49 -19.31
C ASP A 315 -9.94 30.30 -20.78
N PRO A 316 -9.76 31.42 -21.52
CA PRO A 316 -9.51 31.39 -22.95
C PRO A 316 -8.13 30.79 -23.23
N TYR A 317 -7.93 30.33 -24.46
CA TYR A 317 -6.61 29.93 -24.91
C TYR A 317 -5.65 31.12 -24.92
N ILE A 318 -4.52 30.98 -24.25
CA ILE A 318 -3.41 31.94 -24.25
C ILE A 318 -2.39 31.48 -25.29
N ILE A 319 -2.16 32.31 -26.30
CA ILE A 319 -1.23 32.02 -27.41
C ILE A 319 0.23 32.11 -26.95
N SER A 320 1.05 31.15 -27.36
CA SER A 320 2.50 31.18 -27.24
C SER A 320 3.15 30.86 -28.59
N PRO A 321 4.24 31.54 -28.98
CA PRO A 321 4.97 31.22 -30.21
C PRO A 321 5.58 29.82 -30.15
N ALA A 322 5.87 29.22 -31.32
CA ALA A 322 6.56 27.94 -31.38
C ALA A 322 7.99 28.07 -30.84
N SER A 323 8.37 27.25 -29.84
CA SER A 323 9.78 27.11 -29.46
C SER A 323 10.50 26.04 -30.29
N ASP A 324 11.83 26.10 -30.40
CA ASP A 324 12.64 25.21 -31.26
C ASP A 324 12.55 23.72 -30.87
N ILE A 325 12.50 23.39 -29.58
CA ILE A 325 12.27 22.02 -29.08
C ILE A 325 11.35 22.09 -27.85
N ASN A 326 10.18 21.48 -27.96
CA ASN A 326 9.12 21.54 -26.95
C ASN A 326 9.01 20.19 -26.23
N LEU A 327 9.05 20.19 -24.90
CA LEU A 327 8.58 19.05 -24.10
C LEU A 327 7.10 19.23 -23.83
N VAL A 328 6.26 18.53 -24.60
CA VAL A 328 4.83 18.85 -24.70
C VAL A 328 3.93 18.07 -23.75
N ALA A 329 4.35 16.87 -23.33
CA ALA A 329 3.52 15.98 -22.51
C ALA A 329 4.32 14.93 -21.74
N TYR A 330 3.68 14.37 -20.71
CA TYR A 330 4.05 13.11 -20.07
C TYR A 330 3.01 12.06 -20.43
N THR A 331 3.48 10.85 -20.72
CA THR A 331 2.61 9.67 -20.90
C THR A 331 2.98 8.60 -19.87
N LEU A 332 2.05 7.69 -19.58
CA LEU A 332 2.23 6.51 -18.76
C LEU A 332 1.83 5.29 -19.60
N ASN A 333 2.82 4.46 -19.94
CA ASN A 333 2.68 3.31 -20.81
C ASN A 333 2.11 3.67 -22.19
N GLY A 334 2.49 4.84 -22.72
CA GLY A 334 2.02 5.38 -24.00
C GLY A 334 0.67 6.09 -23.94
N GLU A 335 -0.03 6.05 -22.80
CA GLU A 335 -1.31 6.73 -22.60
C GLU A 335 -1.08 8.07 -21.88
N ALA A 336 -1.90 9.07 -22.14
CA ALA A 336 -1.75 10.35 -21.46
C ALA A 336 -2.08 10.28 -19.97
N THR A 337 -1.46 11.17 -19.18
CA THR A 337 -1.62 11.22 -17.73
C THR A 337 -1.78 12.66 -17.24
N ASN A 338 -2.59 12.83 -16.19
CA ASN A 338 -2.73 14.10 -15.48
C ASN A 338 -1.71 14.25 -14.33
N LYS A 339 -0.92 13.20 -14.06
CA LYS A 339 0.10 13.22 -13.02
C LYS A 339 1.24 14.13 -13.43
N THR A 340 1.70 14.94 -12.48
CA THR A 340 2.93 15.71 -12.63
C THR A 340 4.15 14.79 -12.72
N TYR A 341 5.24 15.31 -13.28
CA TYR A 341 6.54 14.63 -13.30
C TYR A 341 6.96 14.11 -11.90
N ALA A 342 6.77 14.92 -10.86
CA ALA A 342 7.09 14.56 -9.48
C ALA A 342 6.20 13.44 -8.92
N GLU A 343 4.94 13.35 -9.34
CA GLU A 343 4.05 12.26 -8.95
C GLU A 343 4.38 10.96 -9.67
N LEU A 344 4.71 11.04 -10.96
CA LEU A 344 5.12 9.88 -11.76
C LEU A 344 6.40 9.25 -11.20
N LEU A 345 7.41 10.05 -10.86
CA LEU A 345 8.68 9.53 -10.31
C LEU A 345 8.55 8.76 -8.98
N LYS A 346 7.44 8.90 -8.24
CA LYS A 346 7.24 8.16 -6.99
C LYS A 346 7.09 6.66 -7.25
N THR A 347 6.36 6.28 -8.29
CA THR A 347 5.95 4.89 -8.55
C THR A 347 6.28 4.40 -9.95
N ASN A 348 6.82 5.25 -10.82
CA ASN A 348 7.08 4.98 -12.23
C ASN A 348 8.51 5.36 -12.61
N VAL A 349 8.98 4.85 -13.74
CA VAL A 349 10.30 5.14 -14.30
C VAL A 349 10.15 5.69 -15.71
N VAL A 350 11.05 6.56 -16.15
CA VAL A 350 11.06 7.00 -17.54
C VAL A 350 11.45 5.81 -18.42
N LYS A 351 10.58 5.46 -19.36
CA LYS A 351 10.76 4.36 -20.31
C LYS A 351 11.47 4.85 -21.57
N ASN A 352 11.01 5.95 -22.16
CA ASN A 352 11.67 6.59 -23.30
C ASN A 352 11.24 8.06 -23.47
N VAL A 353 11.88 8.74 -24.44
CA VAL A 353 11.49 10.08 -24.90
C VAL A 353 11.36 10.01 -26.42
N THR A 354 10.22 10.45 -26.97
CA THR A 354 9.95 10.39 -28.41
C THR A 354 9.66 11.78 -28.95
N CYS A 355 10.30 12.17 -30.06
CA CYS A 355 10.07 13.46 -30.72
C CYS A 355 9.47 13.26 -32.13
N LYS A 356 8.55 14.16 -32.52
CA LYS A 356 7.71 14.02 -33.72
C LYS A 356 8.45 14.25 -35.04
N ASN A 357 9.38 15.21 -35.08
CA ASN A 357 10.02 15.68 -36.30
C ASN A 357 11.44 15.14 -36.51
N GLY A 358 11.81 14.07 -35.80
CA GLY A 358 13.03 13.31 -36.05
C GLY A 358 14.20 13.61 -35.11
N THR A 359 14.06 14.55 -34.16
CA THR A 359 15.02 14.69 -33.06
C THR A 359 15.10 13.39 -32.27
N THR A 360 16.30 12.87 -32.09
CA THR A 360 16.51 11.66 -31.28
C THR A 360 16.72 12.06 -29.83
N ALA A 361 15.89 11.56 -28.92
CA ALA A 361 15.99 11.83 -27.49
C ALA A 361 16.24 10.54 -26.70
N THR A 362 17.15 10.61 -25.73
CA THR A 362 17.46 9.48 -24.83
C THR A 362 17.45 9.96 -23.38
N TRP A 363 16.91 9.15 -22.47
CA TRP A 363 16.86 9.46 -21.05
C TRP A 363 18.08 8.89 -20.32
N ASP A 364 18.70 9.70 -19.46
CA ASP A 364 19.79 9.30 -18.58
C ASP A 364 19.33 9.30 -17.12
N ASN A 365 19.25 8.11 -16.51
CA ASN A 365 18.85 7.95 -15.11
C ASN A 365 19.94 8.37 -14.09
N THR A 366 21.20 8.53 -14.52
CA THR A 366 22.30 8.95 -13.64
C THR A 366 22.25 10.45 -13.42
N ASP A 367 22.13 11.20 -14.51
CA ASP A 367 22.11 12.66 -14.49
C ASP A 367 20.69 13.24 -14.43
N PHE A 368 19.65 12.38 -14.47
CA PHE A 368 18.24 12.77 -14.64
C PHE A 368 18.05 13.78 -15.78
N SER A 369 18.61 13.46 -16.95
CA SER A 369 18.68 14.37 -18.09
C SER A 369 18.19 13.74 -19.39
N ILE A 370 17.78 14.59 -20.33
CA ILE A 370 17.48 14.20 -21.71
C ILE A 370 18.66 14.56 -22.59
N LYS A 371 19.19 13.58 -23.32
CA LYS A 371 20.26 13.75 -24.30
C LYS A 371 19.64 13.79 -25.70
N LEU A 372 19.66 14.95 -26.33
CA LEU A 372 19.14 15.19 -27.68
C LEU A 372 20.24 15.07 -28.73
N LYS A 373 19.91 14.47 -29.88
CA LYS A 373 20.79 14.29 -31.05
C LYS A 373 19.99 14.50 -32.33
N ASN A 374 20.66 14.82 -33.44
CA ASN A 374 20.05 15.00 -34.76
C ASN A 374 18.84 15.94 -34.68
N ILE A 375 19.06 17.16 -34.18
CA ILE A 375 17.98 18.09 -33.85
C ILE A 375 17.28 18.60 -35.13
N HIS A 376 15.95 18.54 -35.15
CA HIS A 376 15.09 19.04 -36.24
C HIS A 376 14.09 20.06 -35.68
N THR A 377 14.30 21.36 -35.90
CA THR A 377 13.45 22.40 -35.30
C THR A 377 12.36 22.89 -36.26
N PRO A 378 11.14 23.18 -35.76
CA PRO A 378 10.67 22.91 -34.40
C PRO A 378 10.41 21.41 -34.17
N ASP A 379 10.74 20.86 -33.00
CA ASP A 379 10.35 19.49 -32.61
C ASP A 379 9.50 19.47 -31.34
N TYR A 380 8.74 18.38 -31.15
CA TYR A 380 7.84 18.16 -30.04
C TYR A 380 8.12 16.78 -29.44
N CYS A 381 8.71 16.77 -28.25
CA CYS A 381 9.12 15.58 -27.54
C CYS A 381 8.16 15.26 -26.38
N THR A 382 7.87 13.97 -26.19
CA THR A 382 7.04 13.43 -25.10
C THR A 382 7.89 12.49 -24.26
N ILE A 383 7.80 12.56 -22.93
CA ILE A 383 8.44 11.60 -22.02
C ILE A 383 7.40 10.53 -21.65
N ASP A 384 7.66 9.27 -22.01
CA ASP A 384 6.84 8.12 -21.60
C ASP A 384 7.39 7.51 -20.32
N PHE A 385 6.54 7.40 -19.31
CA PHE A 385 6.81 6.66 -18.09
C PHE A 385 6.31 5.23 -18.24
N GLY A 386 7.09 4.26 -17.80
CA GLY A 386 6.65 2.88 -17.66
C GLY A 386 6.28 2.52 -16.22
N ASP A 387 5.93 1.26 -16.02
CA ASP A 387 5.77 0.69 -14.69
C ASP A 387 7.07 0.82 -13.88
N GLY A 388 6.93 1.17 -12.59
CA GLY A 388 8.08 1.23 -11.69
C GLY A 388 8.64 -0.14 -11.33
N TYR A 389 9.65 -0.13 -10.45
CA TYR A 389 10.25 -1.35 -9.94
C TYR A 389 9.40 -1.94 -8.83
N SER A 390 8.85 -3.13 -9.11
CA SER A 390 8.18 -3.94 -8.08
C SER A 390 9.22 -4.57 -7.16
N VAL A 391 9.02 -4.36 -5.86
CA VAL A 391 9.82 -4.97 -4.80
C VAL A 391 8.91 -5.82 -3.93
N SER A 392 9.13 -7.13 -3.95
CA SER A 392 8.40 -8.07 -3.09
C SER A 392 9.25 -8.46 -1.89
N LEU A 393 8.64 -8.61 -0.71
CA LEU A 393 9.30 -9.10 0.49
C LEU A 393 8.54 -10.25 1.13
N THR A 394 9.25 -11.35 1.42
CA THR A 394 8.75 -12.47 2.22
C THR A 394 9.52 -12.57 3.54
N ALA A 395 8.86 -12.99 4.61
CA ALA A 395 9.50 -13.28 5.89
C ALA A 395 9.36 -14.76 6.25
N THR A 396 10.48 -15.41 6.55
CA THR A 396 10.51 -16.71 7.22
C THR A 396 10.39 -16.49 8.72
N ASN A 397 9.52 -17.26 9.38
CA ASN A 397 9.21 -17.13 10.81
C ASN A 397 8.61 -15.78 11.21
N GLY A 398 7.91 -15.13 10.28
CA GLY A 398 7.21 -13.88 10.52
C GLY A 398 6.23 -13.56 9.40
N THR A 399 5.72 -12.34 9.44
CA THR A 399 4.75 -11.79 8.47
C THR A 399 5.24 -10.45 7.93
N VAL A 400 4.76 -10.07 6.75
CA VAL A 400 5.12 -8.85 6.03
C VAL A 400 3.84 -8.18 5.54
N SER A 401 3.74 -6.85 5.67
CA SER A 401 2.61 -6.06 5.13
C SER A 401 3.07 -4.67 4.69
N PRO A 402 2.72 -4.22 3.46
CA PRO A 402 2.26 -5.04 2.33
C PRO A 402 3.37 -5.98 1.85
N SER A 403 3.08 -7.04 1.09
CA SER A 403 4.12 -7.97 0.59
C SER A 403 4.80 -7.51 -0.71
N ASN A 404 4.23 -6.50 -1.38
CA ASN A 404 4.76 -5.92 -2.61
C ASN A 404 4.56 -4.40 -2.60
N ILE A 405 5.58 -3.65 -3.03
CA ILE A 405 5.56 -2.20 -3.21
C ILE A 405 6.20 -1.86 -4.55
N THR A 406 5.58 -0.95 -5.30
CA THR A 406 6.16 -0.40 -6.53
C THR A 406 6.76 0.98 -6.25
N VAL A 407 7.98 1.20 -6.71
CA VAL A 407 8.70 2.48 -6.56
C VAL A 407 9.32 2.92 -7.88
N GLY A 408 9.58 4.22 -8.03
CA GLY A 408 10.38 4.75 -9.14
C GLY A 408 11.89 4.51 -8.98
N TYR A 409 12.67 5.06 -9.91
CA TYR A 409 14.13 4.95 -9.91
C TYR A 409 14.74 5.65 -8.70
N ASN A 410 15.70 5.01 -8.03
CA ASN A 410 16.26 5.41 -6.73
C ASN A 410 15.22 5.52 -5.60
N GLY A 411 14.04 4.93 -5.78
CA GLY A 411 12.98 4.92 -4.76
C GLY A 411 13.34 4.10 -3.52
N THR A 412 12.51 4.26 -2.49
CA THR A 412 12.61 3.52 -1.22
C THR A 412 11.34 2.72 -1.00
N ALA A 413 11.47 1.41 -0.77
CA ALA A 413 10.37 0.52 -0.40
C ALA A 413 10.42 0.22 1.11
N THR A 414 9.28 0.32 1.78
CA THR A 414 9.18 0.19 3.24
C THR A 414 8.10 -0.80 3.63
N PHE A 415 8.48 -1.83 4.38
CA PHE A 415 7.64 -2.95 4.77
C PHE A 415 7.45 -2.97 6.28
N THR A 416 6.23 -3.21 6.77
CA THR A 416 6.02 -3.56 8.18
C THR A 416 6.17 -5.06 8.35
N VAL A 417 7.00 -5.48 9.31
CA VAL A 417 7.32 -6.89 9.56
C VAL A 417 7.07 -7.26 11.02
N LYS A 418 6.61 -8.50 11.25
CA LYS A 418 6.32 -9.00 12.59
C LYS A 418 6.79 -10.46 12.74
N PRO A 419 7.67 -10.78 13.70
CA PRO A 419 8.06 -12.15 14.01
C PRO A 419 6.87 -12.97 14.50
N ASN A 420 6.87 -14.26 14.18
CA ASN A 420 5.93 -15.22 14.75
C ASN A 420 6.28 -15.49 16.23
N SER A 421 5.34 -16.11 16.96
CA SER A 421 5.62 -16.58 18.32
C SER A 421 6.85 -17.50 18.34
N GLY A 422 7.71 -17.36 19.34
CA GLY A 422 8.99 -18.08 19.44
C GLY A 422 10.16 -17.45 18.66
N TYR A 423 9.96 -16.31 18.00
CA TYR A 423 10.99 -15.56 17.27
C TYR A 423 11.07 -14.12 17.76
N LYS A 424 12.22 -13.47 17.54
CA LYS A 424 12.48 -12.08 17.96
C LYS A 424 12.65 -11.14 16.77
N LEU A 425 12.47 -9.85 17.01
CA LEU A 425 12.55 -8.78 16.01
C LEU A 425 14.01 -8.44 15.66
N GLU A 426 14.74 -9.46 15.24
CA GLU A 426 16.11 -9.39 14.78
C GLU A 426 16.26 -10.34 13.58
N LEU A 427 16.98 -9.90 12.55
CA LEU A 427 17.17 -10.70 11.34
C LEU A 427 18.36 -11.64 11.49
N GLU A 428 18.17 -12.88 11.08
CA GLU A 428 19.23 -13.87 10.88
C GLU A 428 19.84 -13.72 9.48
N THR A 429 18.98 -13.61 8.46
CA THR A 429 19.39 -13.46 7.07
C THR A 429 18.56 -12.39 6.36
N ASN A 430 19.17 -11.76 5.35
CA ASN A 430 18.59 -10.72 4.51
C ASN A 430 19.32 -10.72 3.15
N ASN A 431 18.59 -10.94 2.05
CA ASN A 431 19.18 -11.02 0.71
C ASN A 431 19.13 -9.71 -0.11
N CYS A 432 18.52 -8.65 0.42
CA CYS A 432 18.33 -7.38 -0.30
C CYS A 432 19.08 -6.19 0.31
N GLY A 433 19.86 -6.42 1.38
CA GLY A 433 20.68 -5.39 2.01
C GLY A 433 19.89 -4.27 2.68
N GLY A 434 18.58 -4.42 2.86
CA GLY A 434 17.75 -3.46 3.58
C GLY A 434 18.04 -3.41 5.09
N THR A 435 17.51 -2.40 5.76
CA THR A 435 17.71 -2.17 7.20
C THR A 435 16.42 -2.39 7.98
N LEU A 436 16.49 -3.06 9.14
CA LEU A 436 15.38 -3.23 10.07
C LEU A 436 15.51 -2.23 11.23
N SER A 437 14.52 -1.36 11.41
CA SER A 437 14.43 -0.43 12.54
C SER A 437 13.03 -0.50 13.14
N GLY A 438 12.95 -0.89 14.42
CA GLY A 438 11.66 -1.30 15.01
C GLY A 438 11.03 -2.42 14.20
N ASN A 439 9.74 -2.27 13.85
CA ASN A 439 9.01 -3.21 13.00
C ASN A 439 9.05 -2.83 11.50
N THR A 440 9.93 -1.90 11.10
CA THR A 440 9.99 -1.37 9.74
C THR A 440 11.26 -1.84 9.04
N TYR A 441 11.09 -2.54 7.91
CA TYR A 441 12.18 -2.97 7.04
C TYR A 441 12.23 -2.12 5.78
N THR A 442 13.37 -1.48 5.52
CA THR A 442 13.53 -0.48 4.46
C THR A 442 14.58 -0.89 3.44
N ILE A 443 14.24 -0.81 2.15
CA ILE A 443 15.16 -1.00 1.02
C ILE A 443 15.23 0.33 0.26
N SER A 444 16.40 0.96 0.24
CA SER A 444 16.64 2.21 -0.50
C SER A 444 17.38 1.95 -1.82
N ASN A 445 17.52 3.00 -2.64
CA ASN A 445 18.31 2.99 -3.88
C ASN A 445 17.87 1.87 -4.85
N ILE A 446 16.56 1.75 -5.07
CA ILE A 446 16.01 0.73 -5.95
C ILE A 446 16.18 1.17 -7.42
N THR A 447 16.94 0.40 -8.18
CA THR A 447 17.25 0.64 -9.60
C THR A 447 16.75 -0.46 -10.53
N SER A 448 16.16 -1.53 -9.99
CA SER A 448 15.56 -2.65 -10.71
C SER A 448 14.53 -3.36 -9.82
N ALA A 449 13.65 -4.17 -10.42
CA ALA A 449 12.72 -5.01 -9.67
C ALA A 449 13.49 -6.03 -8.79
N LYS A 450 12.98 -6.31 -7.58
CA LYS A 450 13.64 -7.17 -6.59
C LYS A 450 12.68 -8.13 -5.91
N SER A 451 13.13 -9.36 -5.68
CA SER A 451 12.44 -10.32 -4.81
C SER A 451 13.27 -10.62 -3.58
N CYS A 452 12.83 -10.09 -2.46
CA CYS A 452 13.55 -10.08 -1.19
C CYS A 452 12.97 -11.09 -0.21
N SER A 453 13.84 -11.62 0.65
CA SER A 453 13.49 -12.50 1.76
C SER A 453 14.30 -12.16 3.00
N ILE A 454 13.62 -12.16 4.14
CA ILE A 454 14.23 -12.03 5.47
C ILE A 454 13.88 -13.24 6.33
N THR A 455 14.75 -13.59 7.28
CA THR A 455 14.46 -14.63 8.29
C THR A 455 14.63 -14.05 9.68
N PHE A 456 13.64 -14.22 10.56
CA PHE A 456 13.77 -13.81 11.96
C PHE A 456 14.55 -14.83 12.78
N LYS A 457 15.36 -14.35 13.71
CA LYS A 457 16.08 -15.18 14.69
C LYS A 457 15.11 -15.84 15.65
N LYS A 458 15.34 -17.11 15.97
CA LYS A 458 14.61 -17.82 17.03
C LYS A 458 14.90 -17.16 18.39
N ASN A 459 13.89 -17.07 19.24
CA ASN A 459 14.01 -16.51 20.58
C ASN A 459 14.55 -17.56 21.56
N ILE A 460 15.84 -17.85 21.45
CA ILE A 460 16.55 -18.82 22.28
C ILE A 460 17.29 -18.06 23.39
N SER A 461 17.16 -18.55 24.63
CA SER A 461 17.79 -17.97 25.82
C SER A 461 18.58 -19.02 26.58
N LEU A 462 19.67 -18.59 27.23
CA LEU A 462 20.42 -19.44 28.16
C LEU A 462 19.58 -19.65 29.43
N LEU A 463 19.29 -20.92 29.77
CA LEU A 463 18.41 -21.24 30.89
C LEU A 463 18.94 -20.73 32.24
N ALA A 464 20.26 -20.81 32.46
CA ALA A 464 20.88 -20.27 33.67
C ALA A 464 20.60 -18.77 33.87
N THR A 465 20.67 -17.96 32.80
CA THR A 465 20.35 -16.53 32.85
C THR A 465 18.88 -16.27 33.17
N LEU A 466 17.97 -17.08 32.61
CA LEU A 466 16.54 -17.00 32.92
C LEU A 466 16.27 -17.32 34.39
N ILE A 467 16.91 -18.36 34.94
CA ILE A 467 16.79 -18.70 36.35
C ILE A 467 17.31 -17.53 37.21
N GLN A 468 18.49 -17.00 36.91
CA GLN A 468 19.06 -15.87 37.65
C GLN A 468 18.16 -14.62 37.66
N THR A 469 17.36 -14.44 36.62
CA THR A 469 16.42 -13.31 36.49
C THR A 469 15.13 -13.54 37.29
N ASN A 470 14.64 -14.78 37.34
CA ASN A 470 13.31 -15.11 37.88
C ASN A 470 13.33 -15.75 39.28
N ALA A 471 14.50 -16.13 39.79
CA ALA A 471 14.69 -16.84 41.05
C ALA A 471 15.45 -15.99 42.08
N VAL A 472 15.35 -16.34 43.35
CA VAL A 472 16.05 -15.63 44.45
C VAL A 472 17.35 -16.34 44.81
N ASN A 473 18.43 -15.57 44.97
CA ASN A 473 19.75 -16.10 45.34
C ASN A 473 19.95 -16.13 46.86
N GLU A 474 19.66 -17.27 47.48
CA GLU A 474 19.89 -17.54 48.91
C GLU A 474 20.70 -18.84 49.05
N ASN A 475 22.01 -18.80 48.76
CA ASN A 475 22.89 -19.96 48.62
C ASN A 475 22.59 -20.81 47.36
N GLY A 476 22.41 -20.13 46.22
CA GLY A 476 21.92 -20.69 44.97
C GLY A 476 20.61 -20.03 44.54
N TYR A 477 20.37 -19.94 43.24
CA TYR A 477 19.15 -19.34 42.71
C TYR A 477 18.01 -20.35 42.80
N ARG A 478 16.91 -20.01 43.50
CA ARG A 478 15.77 -20.91 43.74
C ARG A 478 14.44 -20.27 43.33
N TYR A 479 13.60 -21.06 42.68
CA TYR A 479 12.22 -20.67 42.41
C TYR A 479 11.37 -20.78 43.68
N GLU A 480 10.58 -19.75 43.97
CA GLU A 480 9.73 -19.66 45.15
C GLU A 480 8.31 -19.19 44.82
N GLY A 481 7.34 -19.56 45.66
CA GLY A 481 5.92 -19.21 45.51
C GLY A 481 5.07 -20.38 45.03
N THR A 482 3.83 -20.10 44.67
CA THR A 482 2.83 -21.15 44.38
C THR A 482 3.02 -21.75 42.99
N ASP A 483 3.29 -20.92 41.99
CA ASP A 483 3.55 -21.37 40.62
C ASP A 483 4.49 -20.43 39.84
N PRO A 484 5.81 -20.50 40.09
CA PRO A 484 6.73 -19.46 39.64
C PRO A 484 7.23 -19.62 38.20
N ASN A 485 6.40 -20.17 37.30
CA ASN A 485 6.73 -20.40 35.89
C ASN A 485 8.07 -21.13 35.68
N ASN A 486 8.23 -22.24 36.40
CA ASN A 486 9.46 -23.03 36.42
C ASN A 486 9.30 -24.37 35.69
N TYR A 487 8.37 -24.52 34.74
CA TYR A 487 8.15 -25.77 34.01
C TYR A 487 9.16 -25.94 32.87
N ILE A 488 9.65 -27.17 32.68
CA ILE A 488 10.58 -27.55 31.63
C ILE A 488 10.21 -28.92 31.06
N GLN A 489 10.32 -29.10 29.74
CA GLN A 489 10.20 -30.38 29.08
C GLN A 489 11.57 -31.07 29.07
N MET A 490 11.71 -32.11 29.89
CA MET A 490 12.88 -32.98 29.85
C MET A 490 12.77 -33.91 28.64
N GLU A 491 13.79 -33.93 27.79
CA GLU A 491 13.82 -34.77 26.61
C GLU A 491 14.61 -36.07 26.90
N LYS A 492 13.98 -37.20 26.60
CA LYS A 492 14.61 -38.52 26.65
C LYS A 492 15.44 -38.76 25.40
N ILE A 493 16.38 -39.70 25.49
CA ILE A 493 17.24 -40.07 24.37
C ILE A 493 16.41 -40.70 23.22
N ASP A 494 15.25 -41.28 23.51
CA ASP A 494 14.31 -41.81 22.50
C ASP A 494 13.46 -40.74 21.79
N GLY A 495 13.63 -39.46 22.15
CA GLY A 495 12.92 -38.31 21.56
C GLY A 495 11.57 -38.00 22.20
N THR A 496 11.11 -38.79 23.18
CA THR A 496 9.92 -38.43 23.97
C THR A 496 10.25 -37.38 25.02
N THR A 497 9.27 -36.58 25.42
CA THR A 497 9.45 -35.59 26.49
C THR A 497 8.55 -35.87 27.69
N GLU A 498 8.97 -35.39 28.84
CA GLU A 498 8.17 -35.37 30.06
C GLU A 498 8.31 -34.04 30.80
N MET A 499 7.24 -33.65 31.50
CA MET A 499 7.18 -32.36 32.18
C MET A 499 7.84 -32.42 33.57
N TRP A 500 8.75 -31.48 33.81
CA TRP A 500 9.50 -31.29 35.03
C TRP A 500 9.40 -29.84 35.50
N ARG A 501 9.86 -29.57 36.71
CA ARG A 501 9.97 -28.23 37.28
C ARG A 501 11.40 -27.96 37.73
N ILE A 502 11.89 -26.76 37.47
CA ILE A 502 13.21 -26.31 37.87
C ILE A 502 13.17 -25.92 39.35
N ILE A 503 14.04 -26.55 40.14
CA ILE A 503 14.27 -26.14 41.53
C ILE A 503 15.13 -24.88 41.53
N GLY A 504 16.22 -24.89 40.76
CA GLY A 504 17.16 -23.78 40.77
C GLY A 504 18.50 -24.05 40.08
N LEU A 505 19.40 -23.07 40.19
CA LEU A 505 20.78 -23.10 39.70
C LEU A 505 21.74 -23.13 40.90
N PHE A 506 22.65 -24.11 40.94
CA PHE A 506 23.53 -24.38 42.08
C PHE A 506 24.93 -24.79 41.64
N PRO A 507 25.98 -24.44 42.40
CA PRO A 507 27.35 -24.92 42.19
C PRO A 507 27.55 -26.36 42.73
N ASP A 508 26.57 -27.22 42.48
CA ASP A 508 26.51 -28.60 42.99
C ASP A 508 27.01 -29.62 41.94
N GLY A 509 27.65 -29.18 40.86
CA GLY A 509 28.21 -30.04 39.83
C GLY A 509 29.23 -31.04 40.37
N ALA A 510 29.49 -32.12 39.63
CA ALA A 510 30.42 -33.17 40.07
C ALA A 510 31.82 -32.60 40.38
N ASN A 511 32.23 -31.55 39.66
CA ASN A 511 33.49 -30.83 39.84
C ASN A 511 33.30 -29.43 40.44
N GLY A 512 32.11 -29.10 40.95
CA GLY A 512 31.78 -27.79 41.51
C GLY A 512 31.31 -26.75 40.49
N GLU A 513 31.07 -27.15 39.24
CA GLU A 513 30.43 -26.31 38.23
C GLU A 513 28.95 -26.03 38.54
N ASP A 514 28.41 -24.96 37.96
CA ASP A 514 26.99 -24.65 38.05
C ASP A 514 26.15 -25.67 37.28
N ILE A 515 25.13 -26.20 37.94
CA ILE A 515 24.14 -27.12 37.39
C ILE A 515 22.72 -26.67 37.71
N ILE A 516 21.76 -27.10 36.92
CA ILE A 516 20.34 -26.76 37.09
C ILE A 516 19.62 -27.99 37.64
N ARG A 517 19.14 -27.93 38.89
CA ARG A 517 18.37 -29.04 39.49
C ARG A 517 16.92 -28.96 39.04
N VAL A 518 16.39 -30.08 38.56
CA VAL A 518 15.01 -30.24 38.08
C VAL A 518 14.33 -31.40 38.80
N ARG A 519 13.04 -31.28 39.08
CA ARG A 519 12.18 -32.27 39.73
C ARG A 519 11.07 -32.71 38.78
N LYS A 520 10.73 -33.99 38.73
CA LYS A 520 9.62 -34.48 37.90
C LYS A 520 8.28 -33.91 38.38
N VAL A 521 7.37 -33.57 37.46
CA VAL A 521 5.99 -33.19 37.83
C VAL A 521 5.23 -34.41 38.33
N GLY A 522 4.46 -34.21 39.41
CA GLY A 522 3.71 -35.26 40.07
C GLY A 522 4.50 -35.98 41.15
N TYR A 523 3.87 -36.98 41.77
CA TYR A 523 4.42 -37.74 42.89
C TYR A 523 4.22 -39.23 42.65
N GLU A 524 5.29 -40.00 42.80
CA GLU A 524 5.29 -41.46 42.82
C GLU A 524 5.35 -41.95 44.27
N LYS A 525 5.12 -43.24 44.53
CA LYS A 525 5.14 -43.81 45.89
C LYS A 525 6.02 -45.05 45.96
N ALA A 526 6.98 -45.03 46.87
CA ALA A 526 7.82 -46.19 47.19
C ALA A 526 8.39 -46.06 48.61
N ALA A 527 8.84 -47.19 49.15
CA ALA A 527 9.68 -47.17 50.35
C ALA A 527 11.00 -46.47 50.03
N TYR A 528 11.52 -45.68 50.97
CA TYR A 528 12.87 -45.12 50.85
C TYR A 528 13.88 -46.26 50.77
N ASP A 529 13.72 -47.26 51.64
CA ASP A 529 14.41 -48.53 51.50
C ASP A 529 13.60 -49.71 52.07
N SER A 530 13.17 -50.63 51.21
CA SER A 530 12.37 -51.80 51.59
C SER A 530 13.18 -52.99 52.09
N THR A 531 14.45 -53.09 51.68
CA THR A 531 15.21 -54.34 51.78
C THR A 531 16.42 -54.23 52.70
N ASN A 532 17.23 -53.17 52.54
CA ASN A 532 18.51 -53.07 53.24
C ASN A 532 18.38 -52.43 54.63
N LYS A 533 17.21 -51.85 54.93
CA LYS A 533 16.89 -51.07 56.13
C LYS A 533 17.94 -49.98 56.40
N THR A 534 18.46 -49.34 55.34
CA THR A 534 19.46 -48.29 55.40
C THR A 534 18.89 -46.92 55.05
N ASN A 535 19.28 -45.89 55.81
CA ASN A 535 19.02 -44.50 55.44
C ASN A 535 20.15 -43.86 54.61
N HIS A 536 21.15 -44.63 54.19
CA HIS A 536 22.24 -44.13 53.35
C HIS A 536 21.82 -44.18 51.86
N TRP A 537 21.40 -43.02 51.32
CA TRP A 537 20.83 -42.86 49.97
C TRP A 537 21.42 -43.76 48.87
N PRO A 538 22.74 -43.78 48.60
CA PRO A 538 23.30 -44.54 47.48
C PRO A 538 23.22 -46.06 47.63
N LYS A 539 22.78 -46.56 48.79
CA LYS A 539 22.58 -47.99 49.10
C LYS A 539 21.12 -48.36 49.34
N THR A 540 20.20 -47.45 49.03
CA THR A 540 18.77 -47.69 49.14
C THR A 540 18.20 -48.40 47.91
N THR A 541 17.12 -49.15 48.10
CA THR A 541 16.34 -49.72 47.00
C THR A 541 15.66 -48.66 46.13
N LEU A 542 15.26 -47.51 46.71
CA LEU A 542 14.72 -46.40 45.94
C LEU A 542 15.76 -45.81 44.99
N TYR A 543 16.96 -45.47 45.49
CA TYR A 543 18.04 -44.98 44.64
C TYR A 543 18.36 -45.97 43.51
N THR A 544 18.49 -47.26 43.82
CA THR A 544 18.77 -48.30 42.82
C THR A 544 17.74 -48.28 41.67
N THR A 545 16.46 -48.18 42.02
CA THR A 545 15.35 -48.10 41.05
C THR A 545 15.45 -46.80 40.23
N LEU A 546 15.58 -45.67 40.90
CA LEU A 546 15.62 -44.36 40.24
C LEU A 546 16.85 -44.23 39.34
N SER A 547 18.03 -44.67 39.77
CA SER A 547 19.28 -44.54 38.99
C SER A 547 19.25 -45.32 37.68
N SER A 548 18.44 -46.39 37.60
CA SER A 548 18.24 -47.14 36.35
C SER A 548 17.32 -46.42 35.37
N THR A 549 16.35 -45.65 35.88
CA THR A 549 15.32 -44.97 35.08
C THR A 549 15.78 -43.55 34.70
N TYR A 550 16.30 -42.81 35.66
CA TYR A 550 16.71 -41.41 35.59
C TYR A 550 18.24 -41.33 35.53
N SER A 551 18.79 -41.78 34.40
CA SER A 551 20.22 -41.82 34.12
C SER A 551 20.59 -40.90 32.96
N LEU A 552 21.88 -40.59 32.84
CA LEU A 552 22.43 -39.82 31.72
C LEU A 552 22.28 -40.54 30.38
N THR A 553 22.09 -41.85 30.38
CA THR A 553 21.85 -42.64 29.15
C THR A 553 20.41 -42.52 28.67
N ASN A 554 19.51 -42.01 29.51
CA ASN A 554 18.08 -41.96 29.22
C ASN A 554 17.60 -40.52 28.98
N TYR A 555 18.30 -39.50 29.46
CA TYR A 555 17.92 -38.09 29.35
C TYR A 555 19.02 -37.21 28.75
N LYS A 556 18.64 -36.37 27.79
CA LYS A 556 19.53 -35.38 27.17
C LYS A 556 19.89 -34.26 28.15
N ASN A 557 21.04 -33.66 27.92
CA ASN A 557 21.54 -32.49 28.68
C ASN A 557 21.70 -32.69 30.19
N THR A 558 21.57 -33.92 30.68
CA THR A 558 21.72 -34.24 32.10
C THR A 558 23.18 -34.49 32.48
N VAL A 559 23.51 -34.23 33.75
CA VAL A 559 24.82 -34.45 34.34
C VAL A 559 24.70 -35.13 35.69
N ASN A 560 25.77 -35.82 36.11
CA ASN A 560 25.89 -36.22 37.50
C ASN A 560 26.14 -34.97 38.35
N TYR A 561 25.57 -34.95 39.55
CA TYR A 561 25.75 -33.84 40.49
C TYR A 561 26.04 -34.38 41.89
N LYS A 562 26.66 -33.54 42.70
CA LYS A 562 27.01 -33.83 44.08
C LYS A 562 25.77 -33.68 44.96
N MET A 563 25.34 -34.79 45.55
CA MET A 563 24.30 -34.85 46.55
C MET A 563 24.93 -34.82 47.94
N TYR A 564 24.35 -34.01 48.82
CA TYR A 564 24.80 -33.81 50.18
C TYR A 564 23.91 -34.63 51.13
N LEU A 565 24.53 -35.53 51.88
CA LEU A 565 23.88 -36.54 52.72
C LEU A 565 24.09 -36.24 54.22
N GLY A 566 24.37 -34.98 54.57
CA GLY A 566 24.31 -34.52 55.94
C GLY A 566 22.88 -34.54 56.47
N GLY A 567 22.76 -34.83 57.76
CA GLY A 567 21.49 -34.90 58.46
C GLY A 567 21.65 -34.50 59.93
N ALA A 568 20.63 -34.76 60.73
CA ALA A 568 20.65 -34.51 62.17
C ALA A 568 19.82 -35.56 62.91
N SER A 569 20.02 -35.64 64.22
CA SER A 569 19.18 -36.43 65.12
C SER A 569 17.88 -35.70 65.45
N SER A 570 17.88 -34.36 65.28
CA SER A 570 16.81 -33.43 65.59
C SER A 570 16.97 -32.11 64.83
N VAL A 571 15.86 -31.55 64.34
CA VAL A 571 15.79 -30.26 63.61
C VAL A 571 14.81 -29.21 64.15
N PRO A 572 13.98 -29.44 65.20
CA PRO A 572 13.39 -28.31 65.92
C PRO A 572 14.47 -27.26 66.26
N GLY A 573 14.21 -26.01 65.90
CA GLY A 573 15.21 -24.94 65.98
C GLY A 573 15.85 -24.56 64.63
N TYR A 574 15.75 -25.39 63.60
CA TYR A 574 16.48 -25.18 62.34
C TYR A 574 15.63 -24.34 61.37
N THR A 575 16.18 -23.22 60.93
CA THR A 575 15.67 -22.41 59.81
C THR A 575 15.98 -23.08 58.47
N SER A 576 15.48 -22.51 57.35
CA SER A 576 15.85 -22.99 56.00
C SER A 576 17.36 -22.94 55.76
N GLN A 577 18.05 -21.92 56.31
CA GLN A 577 19.52 -21.82 56.28
C GLN A 577 20.18 -22.94 57.09
N ASP A 578 19.68 -23.23 58.30
CA ASP A 578 20.25 -24.29 59.14
C ASP A 578 20.09 -25.67 58.49
N LEU A 579 18.98 -25.91 57.77
CA LEU A 579 18.80 -27.14 56.99
C LEU A 579 19.78 -27.23 55.83
N TYR A 580 20.00 -26.11 55.11
CA TYR A 580 21.00 -26.05 54.04
C TYR A 580 22.41 -26.36 54.58
N ASP A 581 22.75 -25.78 55.72
CA ASP A 581 24.03 -26.01 56.41
C ASP A 581 24.14 -27.46 56.91
N MET A 582 23.05 -28.02 57.44
CA MET A 582 22.97 -29.41 57.90
C MET A 582 23.27 -30.40 56.77
N GLU A 583 22.61 -30.23 55.63
CA GLU A 583 22.80 -31.09 54.46
C GLU A 583 24.27 -31.09 54.02
N ARG A 584 24.89 -29.91 53.98
CA ARG A 584 26.26 -29.68 53.49
C ARG A 584 27.35 -29.81 54.55
N MET A 585 27.01 -30.17 55.79
CA MET A 585 27.96 -30.27 56.92
C MET A 585 28.67 -28.94 57.25
N LEU A 586 27.97 -27.82 57.06
CA LEU A 586 28.46 -26.46 57.34
C LEU A 586 28.00 -26.00 58.73
N ASN A 587 28.69 -24.98 59.28
CA ASN A 587 28.31 -24.25 60.50
C ASN A 587 27.94 -25.15 61.71
N SER A 588 28.53 -26.34 61.77
CA SER A 588 28.26 -27.36 62.80
C SER A 588 26.78 -27.77 62.92
N LYS A 589 26.00 -27.68 61.83
CA LYS A 589 24.57 -28.07 61.79
C LYS A 589 24.34 -29.51 61.34
N GLY A 590 25.32 -30.12 60.68
CA GLY A 590 25.20 -31.46 60.08
C GLY A 590 25.92 -32.57 60.86
N THR A 591 25.41 -33.79 60.73
CA THR A 591 26.05 -35.04 61.13
C THR A 591 25.78 -36.10 60.06
N ALA A 592 26.72 -37.01 59.82
CA ALA A 592 26.49 -38.13 58.90
C ALA A 592 25.26 -38.96 59.32
N GLY A 593 24.52 -39.52 58.37
CA GLY A 593 23.40 -40.42 58.68
C GLY A 593 23.85 -41.64 59.50
N LYS A 594 22.95 -42.19 60.35
CA LYS A 594 23.30 -43.29 61.27
C LYS A 594 23.93 -44.48 60.55
N THR A 595 23.36 -44.90 59.42
CA THR A 595 23.91 -46.03 58.66
C THR A 595 25.27 -45.70 58.02
N SER A 596 25.50 -44.43 57.66
CA SER A 596 26.79 -43.98 57.13
C SER A 596 27.88 -43.98 58.20
N GLN A 597 27.54 -43.55 59.42
CA GLN A 597 28.43 -43.64 60.58
C GLN A 597 28.81 -45.10 60.88
N ASP A 598 27.82 -46.00 60.86
CA ASP A 598 28.02 -47.39 61.25
C ASP A 598 28.72 -48.24 60.17
N SER A 599 28.57 -47.91 58.88
CA SER A 599 28.97 -48.83 57.79
C SER A 599 29.62 -48.19 56.56
N TYR A 600 29.70 -46.85 56.46
CA TYR A 600 30.22 -46.16 55.26
C TYR A 600 31.15 -45.00 55.60
N SER A 601 31.98 -45.16 56.65
CA SER A 601 33.03 -44.20 57.03
C SER A 601 32.52 -42.77 57.23
N SER A 602 31.28 -42.61 57.70
CA SER A 602 30.62 -41.31 57.86
C SER A 602 30.58 -40.47 56.58
N THR A 603 30.51 -41.11 55.40
CA THR A 603 30.36 -40.42 54.12
C THR A 603 29.10 -39.56 54.08
N THR A 604 29.26 -38.28 53.73
CA THR A 604 28.19 -37.27 53.67
C THR A 604 27.99 -36.67 52.29
N THR A 605 28.65 -37.19 51.27
CA THR A 605 28.47 -36.74 49.88
C THR A 605 28.41 -37.94 48.94
N PHE A 606 27.68 -37.78 47.86
CA PHE A 606 27.55 -38.80 46.82
C PHE A 606 27.35 -38.13 45.47
N THR A 607 28.08 -38.56 44.44
CA THR A 607 27.89 -38.05 43.08
C THR A 607 27.08 -39.06 42.28
N GLY A 608 25.93 -38.64 41.73
CA GLY A 608 25.05 -39.50 40.94
C GLY A 608 24.10 -38.72 40.04
N SER A 609 23.28 -39.45 39.27
CA SER A 609 22.38 -38.87 38.26
C SER A 609 21.02 -38.43 38.80
N VAL A 610 20.59 -39.01 39.92
CA VAL A 610 19.24 -38.80 40.48
C VAL A 610 19.22 -38.85 42.00
N GLY A 611 18.52 -37.90 42.59
CA GLY A 611 18.31 -37.76 44.02
C GLY A 611 16.85 -37.45 44.35
N LEU A 612 16.62 -36.92 45.55
CA LEU A 612 15.36 -36.31 45.97
C LEU A 612 15.61 -34.85 46.34
N MET A 613 14.53 -34.11 46.60
CA MET A 613 14.65 -32.75 47.12
C MET A 613 15.26 -32.75 48.52
N TYR A 614 15.90 -31.63 48.86
CA TYR A 614 16.37 -31.37 50.21
C TYR A 614 15.26 -30.80 51.10
N PRO A 615 15.34 -31.00 52.42
CA PRO A 615 14.58 -30.22 53.39
C PRO A 615 14.72 -28.70 53.18
N SER A 616 15.92 -28.22 52.87
CA SER A 616 16.16 -26.80 52.56
C SER A 616 15.46 -26.35 51.28
N ASP A 617 15.44 -27.17 50.21
CA ASP A 617 14.72 -26.84 48.97
C ASP A 617 13.24 -26.54 49.27
N TYR A 618 12.60 -27.37 50.11
CA TYR A 618 11.24 -27.13 50.57
C TYR A 618 11.12 -25.85 51.41
N GLY A 619 12.06 -25.61 52.32
CA GLY A 619 12.09 -24.39 53.14
C GLY A 619 12.31 -23.08 52.37
N TYR A 620 12.83 -23.14 51.15
CA TYR A 620 13.04 -21.98 50.28
C TYR A 620 11.99 -21.86 49.15
N ALA A 621 11.14 -22.86 48.94
CA ALA A 621 10.19 -22.89 47.82
C ALA A 621 8.93 -22.03 48.01
N VAL A 622 8.75 -21.39 49.17
CA VAL A 622 7.69 -20.42 49.43
C VAL A 622 8.27 -19.01 49.47
N LEU A 623 7.51 -18.01 49.01
CA LEU A 623 7.94 -16.60 49.05
C LEU A 623 8.29 -16.18 50.49
N ALA A 624 9.38 -15.44 50.67
CA ALA A 624 9.75 -14.91 51.98
C ALA A 624 8.67 -13.99 52.59
N SER A 625 7.83 -13.37 51.75
CA SER A 625 6.67 -12.57 52.17
C SER A 625 5.53 -13.41 52.76
N ASP A 626 5.37 -14.65 52.30
CA ASP A 626 4.33 -15.57 52.75
C ASP A 626 4.79 -16.38 53.96
N CYS A 627 6.09 -16.66 54.05
CA CYS A 627 6.72 -17.38 55.13
C CYS A 627 8.12 -16.84 55.42
N ALA A 628 8.24 -16.07 56.50
CA ALA A 628 9.51 -15.49 56.91
C ALA A 628 10.57 -16.57 57.12
N ARG A 629 11.80 -16.33 56.65
CA ARG A 629 12.92 -17.31 56.68
C ARG A 629 13.35 -17.75 58.08
N ASN A 630 12.96 -17.01 59.12
CA ASN A 630 13.18 -17.38 60.52
C ASN A 630 12.15 -18.38 61.06
N ILE A 631 11.04 -18.61 60.34
CA ILE A 631 10.09 -19.68 60.65
C ILE A 631 10.76 -20.99 60.26
N GLN A 632 10.89 -21.87 61.24
CA GLN A 632 11.51 -23.19 61.07
C GLN A 632 10.59 -24.08 60.24
N PRO A 633 11.10 -24.80 59.22
CA PRO A 633 10.28 -25.75 58.45
C PRO A 633 9.57 -26.83 59.28
N TYR A 634 10.07 -27.12 60.50
CA TYR A 634 9.39 -27.96 61.49
C TYR A 634 8.06 -27.39 62.01
N ASN A 635 7.86 -26.07 61.92
CA ASN A 635 6.67 -25.35 62.41
C ASN A 635 5.80 -24.79 61.27
N TYR A 636 6.01 -25.23 60.02
CA TYR A 636 5.23 -24.73 58.88
C TYR A 636 3.73 -25.06 58.98
N ASP A 637 3.37 -26.11 59.70
CA ASP A 637 1.97 -26.46 60.00
C ASP A 637 1.24 -25.39 60.84
N ARG A 638 1.99 -24.58 61.60
CA ARG A 638 1.45 -23.48 62.41
C ARG A 638 1.18 -22.21 61.61
N THR A 639 1.74 -22.10 60.41
CA THR A 639 1.61 -20.96 59.52
C THR A 639 1.25 -21.45 58.13
N SER A 640 -0.04 -21.55 57.84
CA SER A 640 -0.53 -22.28 56.66
C SER A 640 -0.01 -21.76 55.32
N SER A 641 0.28 -20.46 55.20
CA SER A 641 0.90 -19.87 54.00
C SER A 641 2.27 -20.49 53.66
N CYS A 642 3.02 -20.97 54.66
CA CYS A 642 4.33 -21.59 54.48
C CYS A 642 4.31 -22.87 53.64
N TYR A 643 3.19 -23.60 53.62
CA TYR A 643 3.05 -24.82 52.82
C TYR A 643 1.98 -24.72 51.73
N ILE A 644 0.91 -23.94 51.91
CA ILE A 644 -0.14 -23.76 50.88
C ILE A 644 0.44 -23.05 49.65
N ASN A 645 1.28 -22.02 49.86
CA ASN A 645 1.88 -21.26 48.77
C ASN A 645 3.25 -21.82 48.36
N ASN A 646 3.59 -23.03 48.78
CA ASN A 646 4.86 -23.67 48.52
C ASN A 646 4.73 -24.68 47.38
N TRP A 647 5.32 -24.41 46.22
CA TRP A 647 5.15 -25.28 45.05
C TRP A 647 5.76 -26.69 45.20
N LEU A 648 6.60 -26.93 46.22
CA LEU A 648 7.13 -28.27 46.54
C LEU A 648 6.25 -29.08 47.49
N PHE A 649 5.20 -28.49 48.06
CA PHE A 649 4.27 -29.19 48.94
C PHE A 649 3.42 -30.20 48.17
N GLN A 650 3.45 -31.46 48.61
CA GLN A 650 2.76 -32.58 47.98
C GLN A 650 1.25 -32.63 48.20
N GLY A 651 0.71 -31.67 48.97
CA GLY A 651 -0.69 -31.63 49.37
C GLY A 651 -0.97 -32.41 50.66
N SER A 652 -2.18 -32.22 51.19
CA SER A 652 -2.62 -32.74 52.48
C SER A 652 -3.02 -34.22 52.49
N SER A 653 -3.03 -34.88 51.32
CA SER A 653 -3.43 -36.29 51.19
C SER A 653 -2.28 -37.28 51.40
N THR A 654 -1.04 -36.81 51.45
CA THR A 654 0.15 -37.66 51.56
C THR A 654 1.34 -36.90 52.14
N TRP A 655 2.42 -37.63 52.42
CA TRP A 655 3.70 -37.10 52.87
C TRP A 655 4.77 -37.47 51.83
N GLN A 656 5.89 -36.75 51.82
CA GLN A 656 6.95 -36.96 50.83
C GLN A 656 8.34 -37.10 51.43
N TRP A 657 9.13 -38.05 50.92
CA TRP A 657 10.54 -38.22 51.22
C TRP A 657 11.42 -37.04 50.79
N ALA A 658 12.38 -36.69 51.64
CA ALA A 658 13.54 -35.89 51.32
C ALA A 658 14.81 -36.76 51.38
N ILE A 659 15.91 -36.31 50.77
CA ILE A 659 17.14 -37.12 50.67
C ILE A 659 17.93 -37.20 51.99
N SER A 660 17.74 -36.25 52.90
CA SER A 660 18.56 -36.15 54.12
C SER A 660 18.29 -37.34 55.08
N PRO A 661 19.34 -38.00 55.60
CA PRO A 661 19.19 -39.10 56.55
C PRO A 661 19.02 -38.60 57.99
N ASN A 662 18.50 -39.44 58.89
CA ASN A 662 18.60 -39.19 60.33
C ASN A 662 19.95 -39.68 60.87
N SER A 663 20.61 -38.91 61.75
CA SER A 663 21.93 -39.28 62.29
C SER A 663 21.89 -40.21 63.50
N PHE A 664 20.71 -40.44 64.09
CA PHE A 664 20.53 -41.31 65.26
C PHE A 664 19.84 -42.64 64.93
N TYR A 665 18.86 -42.61 64.03
CA TYR A 665 18.04 -43.76 63.65
C TYR A 665 18.34 -44.22 62.22
N ALA A 666 18.89 -45.43 62.05
CA ALA A 666 19.20 -46.02 60.73
C ALA A 666 17.96 -46.27 59.87
N ASN A 667 16.79 -46.40 60.50
CA ASN A 667 15.49 -46.64 59.86
C ASN A 667 14.67 -45.35 59.58
N SER A 668 15.31 -44.17 59.65
CA SER A 668 14.64 -42.88 59.42
C SER A 668 15.39 -41.98 58.43
N ALA A 669 14.62 -41.34 57.55
CA ALA A 669 15.04 -40.23 56.69
C ALA A 669 14.04 -39.07 56.86
N PHE A 670 14.46 -37.86 56.49
CA PHE A 670 13.62 -36.67 56.58
C PHE A 670 12.51 -36.71 55.54
N HIS A 671 11.38 -36.08 55.87
CA HIS A 671 10.21 -36.00 55.00
C HIS A 671 9.38 -34.76 55.30
N VAL A 672 8.56 -34.37 54.33
CA VAL A 672 7.51 -33.34 54.50
C VAL A 672 6.20 -34.06 54.79
N LEU A 673 5.58 -33.78 55.92
CA LEU A 673 4.30 -34.37 56.30
C LEU A 673 3.13 -33.76 55.51
N SER A 674 1.98 -34.42 55.54
CA SER A 674 0.72 -33.88 54.99
C SER A 674 0.25 -32.59 55.67
N SER A 675 0.77 -32.27 56.86
CA SER A 675 0.56 -31.00 57.55
C SER A 675 1.47 -29.87 57.07
N GLY A 676 2.45 -30.17 56.20
CA GLY A 676 3.36 -29.17 55.63
C GLY A 676 4.66 -28.95 56.39
N LEU A 677 4.87 -29.60 57.54
CA LEU A 677 6.11 -29.47 58.30
C LEU A 677 7.18 -30.49 57.86
N VAL A 678 8.45 -30.10 57.98
CA VAL A 678 9.61 -30.98 57.78
C VAL A 678 9.86 -31.78 59.07
N PHE A 679 9.83 -33.10 58.97
CA PHE A 679 9.90 -34.01 60.10
C PHE A 679 10.87 -35.18 59.87
N TYR A 680 11.11 -35.94 60.94
CA TYR A 680 11.83 -37.22 60.94
C TYR A 680 11.22 -38.13 62.01
N ASN A 681 11.37 -39.45 61.88
CA ASN A 681 10.75 -40.39 62.82
C ASN A 681 11.67 -40.66 64.03
N TYR A 682 11.12 -40.65 65.24
CA TYR A 682 11.79 -41.10 66.45
C TYR A 682 11.58 -42.62 66.58
N GLY A 683 12.62 -43.41 66.32
CA GLY A 683 12.56 -44.87 66.13
C GLY A 683 12.12 -45.74 67.31
N GLY A 684 10.95 -45.49 67.90
CA GLY A 684 10.41 -46.19 69.06
C GLY A 684 8.90 -46.43 69.06
N GLY A 685 8.20 -46.31 67.94
CA GLY A 685 6.74 -46.55 67.87
C GLY A 685 6.22 -46.98 66.49
N ASN A 686 4.97 -47.44 66.46
CA ASN A 686 4.25 -47.95 65.28
C ASN A 686 3.81 -46.78 64.36
N PHE A 687 4.77 -46.02 63.84
CA PHE A 687 4.53 -44.83 63.01
C PHE A 687 4.68 -45.15 61.51
N ASN A 688 3.73 -44.71 60.69
CA ASN A 688 3.61 -45.03 59.26
C ASN A 688 4.64 -44.34 58.33
N HIS A 689 5.78 -43.87 58.85
CA HIS A 689 6.77 -43.04 58.13
C HIS A 689 8.23 -43.50 58.31
N MET A 690 8.46 -44.77 58.64
CA MET A 690 9.81 -45.37 58.59
C MET A 690 10.26 -45.60 57.14
N ILE A 691 11.57 -45.74 56.90
CA ILE A 691 12.12 -45.90 55.53
C ILE A 691 11.55 -47.10 54.75
N SER A 692 11.04 -48.12 55.44
CA SER A 692 10.41 -49.30 54.85
C SER A 692 8.95 -49.08 54.41
N PHE A 693 8.32 -47.98 54.82
CA PHE A 693 6.96 -47.63 54.40
C PHE A 693 6.97 -46.81 53.12
N SER A 694 5.94 -47.03 52.30
CA SER A 694 5.76 -46.28 51.06
C SER A 694 5.39 -44.83 51.33
N GLY A 695 6.23 -43.91 50.87
CA GLY A 695 6.02 -42.46 50.94
C GLY A 695 6.05 -41.86 49.54
N SER A 696 5.44 -40.69 49.37
CA SER A 696 5.53 -40.00 48.09
C SER A 696 6.95 -39.52 47.84
N TYR A 697 7.33 -39.41 46.58
CA TYR A 697 8.59 -38.78 46.18
C TYR A 697 8.44 -38.19 44.78
N SER A 698 9.37 -37.31 44.42
CA SER A 698 9.62 -36.99 43.02
C SER A 698 11.12 -37.00 42.77
N PRO A 699 11.58 -37.68 41.71
CA PRO A 699 12.99 -37.70 41.31
C PRO A 699 13.52 -36.30 41.02
N VAL A 700 14.76 -36.05 41.43
CA VAL A 700 15.52 -34.83 41.11
C VAL A 700 16.71 -35.20 40.25
N MET A 701 16.86 -34.58 39.08
CA MET A 701 18.02 -34.70 38.21
C MET A 701 18.73 -33.34 38.09
N ALA A 702 19.92 -33.33 37.48
CA ALA A 702 20.63 -32.10 37.14
C ALA A 702 20.85 -31.98 35.64
N LEU A 703 20.67 -30.78 35.12
CA LEU A 703 21.02 -30.37 33.76
C LEU A 703 22.31 -29.54 33.77
N LYS A 704 23.00 -29.50 32.63
CA LYS A 704 24.10 -28.54 32.42
C LYS A 704 23.58 -27.10 32.52
N SER A 705 24.44 -26.18 32.96
CA SER A 705 24.10 -24.74 33.03
C SER A 705 24.11 -24.04 31.66
N ASP A 706 24.78 -24.62 30.66
CA ASP A 706 24.89 -24.10 29.28
C ASP A 706 23.72 -24.48 28.36
N VAL A 707 22.62 -24.97 28.94
CA VAL A 707 21.42 -25.37 28.19
C VAL A 707 20.67 -24.14 27.68
N TYR A 708 20.42 -24.14 26.38
CA TYR A 708 19.58 -23.15 25.72
C TYR A 708 18.14 -23.63 25.61
N VAL A 709 17.19 -22.73 25.86
CA VAL A 709 15.76 -23.03 25.84
C VAL A 709 14.96 -22.00 25.04
N THR A 710 13.79 -22.44 24.60
CA THR A 710 12.67 -21.56 24.21
C THR A 710 11.54 -21.69 25.23
N GLY A 711 10.53 -20.82 25.15
CA GLY A 711 9.36 -20.86 26.02
C GLY A 711 9.49 -19.92 27.23
N SER A 712 8.38 -19.67 27.90
CA SER A 712 8.26 -18.76 29.05
C SER A 712 8.48 -19.44 30.40
N GLY A 713 8.38 -20.77 30.45
CA GLY A 713 8.44 -21.55 31.68
C GLY A 713 7.08 -21.73 32.37
N THR A 714 6.01 -21.14 31.81
CA THR A 714 4.64 -21.38 32.29
C THR A 714 4.20 -22.83 32.02
N GLN A 715 3.16 -23.32 32.68
CA GLN A 715 2.67 -24.68 32.43
C GLN A 715 2.19 -24.88 30.97
N SER A 716 1.58 -23.85 30.36
CA SER A 716 1.09 -23.88 28.97
C SER A 716 2.19 -23.65 27.93
N ASP A 717 3.31 -23.04 28.31
CA ASP A 717 4.46 -22.75 27.47
C ASP A 717 5.76 -23.01 28.26
N PRO A 718 6.04 -24.29 28.58
CA PRO A 718 7.19 -24.68 29.40
C PRO A 718 8.49 -24.42 28.65
N TYR A 719 9.60 -24.35 29.38
CA TYR A 719 10.90 -24.31 28.74
C TYR A 719 11.14 -25.58 27.90
N VAL A 720 11.61 -25.41 26.67
CA VAL A 720 11.95 -26.51 25.74
C VAL A 720 13.42 -26.37 25.34
N MET A 721 14.22 -27.38 25.68
CA MET A 721 15.64 -27.45 25.33
C MET A 721 15.85 -27.45 23.81
N GLN A 722 16.89 -26.77 23.33
CA GLN A 722 17.22 -26.64 21.90
C GLN A 722 18.37 -27.53 21.48
#